data_AF-A0A194S4Q5-F1
#
_entry.id   AF-A0A194S4Q5-F1
#
_cell.length_a   1.000
_cell.length_b   1.000
_cell.length_c   1.000
_cell.angle_alpha   90.00
_cell.angle_beta   90.00
_cell.angle_gamma   90.00
#
_symmetry.space_group_name_H-M   'P 1'
#
loop_
_entity.id
_entity.type
_entity.pdbx_description
1 polymer ?
#
loop_
_entity_poly.entity_id
_entity_poly.type
_entity_poly.pdbx_seq_one_letter_code
_entity_poly.pdbx_strand_id
1 'polypeptide(L)'
;MLQLAEYRHLVDLDVETTTPEPLAPQDVVDAQLALLAHLVDELPPHPHLPSRQDLLDLSFAHRQRLLDALVTVRDPQELSPLPRALLEQADALARLRNDRNPDPFVPVSRIPTIAEALFPSTTAPADVLPPSFARIKFTRGDFTRLDSTTASSPHDTLALVNPANVRMLGCFKPTHKCADNVIHAAAGPSLRAECAKVMHARDWVDVETAEDVIVTHGGALRAQYVLHVAGPQLARKGAQPSELQVRQLETVYQRCLDLAEELGTISTVAFPCISTGLFFFPGDLAARIALRVVSTWLDTHPSSTLKNVVFVLFSQADTDNYLAALAAVFPSVPAPPAPLPVVRTVPQHVKRWIDEADSVIIHAGAGLSADAVSEAVGLPLDYTSPALFAKLYPGLVEHTSLRCLYDTIGHDWDDPLVKWAFILSHGYNVQNWATPSSPSPVYATLLRYARSRPGGFTVLTSNADNLFPSSGFPSTHFHAPQGSYTEFQCLSPSCAAQNPPSARVGPSLPACTAAHSTPGALDPHTMRLPPDLAPSLIPRCPACGTTDVFFRVRGGPWFVEGPRTERLAHAERVAHLVERARARGTHVVVLELGAGFNTPGVVRLPGEALVASEAGRGGSVKLVRVNPRAADVGFEVEYPAAAGGSGGDDWERRDVAGLEMGALEFLRLVEPEGGWA
;
A
#
# COMPACT_ATOMS: atom_id res chain seq x y z
N MET A 1 16.29 -10.38 -32.52
CA MET A 1 16.90 -10.73 -31.23
C MET A 1 18.39 -10.46 -31.28
N LEU A 2 18.91 -9.70 -30.31
CA LEU A 2 20.35 -9.47 -30.12
C LEU A 2 20.80 -10.38 -28.98
N GLN A 3 21.69 -11.33 -29.25
CA GLN A 3 22.17 -12.32 -28.27
C GLN A 3 23.08 -11.65 -27.23
N LEU A 4 23.13 -12.21 -26.01
CA LEU A 4 23.98 -11.69 -24.93
C LEU A 4 25.45 -11.54 -25.36
N ALA A 5 25.99 -12.54 -26.06
CA ALA A 5 27.35 -12.49 -26.60
C ALA A 5 27.61 -11.30 -27.54
N GLU A 6 26.58 -10.80 -28.23
CA GLU A 6 26.69 -9.71 -29.20
C GLU A 6 26.70 -8.33 -28.54
N TYR A 7 26.16 -8.16 -27.32
CA TYR A 7 26.05 -6.84 -26.67
C TYR A 7 26.69 -6.74 -25.29
N ARG A 8 27.09 -7.84 -24.64
CA ARG A 8 27.65 -7.79 -23.26
C ARG A 8 28.81 -6.81 -23.10
N HIS A 9 29.59 -6.59 -24.16
CA HIS A 9 30.70 -5.63 -24.20
C HIS A 9 30.26 -4.16 -24.38
N LEU A 10 29.03 -3.90 -24.84
CA LEU A 10 28.50 -2.54 -25.00
C LEU A 10 28.09 -1.92 -23.65
N VAL A 11 27.73 -2.79 -22.70
CA VAL A 11 27.31 -2.42 -21.33
C VAL A 11 28.24 -3.01 -20.28
N ASP A 12 29.44 -3.44 -20.68
CA ASP A 12 30.54 -3.87 -19.80
C ASP A 12 30.19 -4.98 -18.78
N LEU A 13 29.30 -5.93 -19.11
CA LEU A 13 28.83 -6.97 -18.18
C LEU A 13 29.93 -7.93 -17.67
N ASP A 14 31.11 -7.91 -18.31
CA ASP A 14 32.28 -8.71 -17.94
C ASP A 14 33.17 -8.04 -16.88
N VAL A 15 32.89 -6.77 -16.55
CA VAL A 15 33.63 -6.02 -15.54
C VAL A 15 32.92 -6.14 -14.20
N GLU A 16 33.67 -6.42 -13.14
CA GLU A 16 33.10 -6.47 -11.80
C GLU A 16 32.50 -5.10 -11.43
N THR A 17 31.21 -5.09 -11.10
CA THR A 17 30.50 -3.85 -10.79
C THR A 17 30.99 -3.27 -9.47
N THR A 18 31.22 -1.96 -9.45
CA THR A 18 31.32 -1.21 -8.20
C THR A 18 30.02 -0.46 -8.00
N THR A 19 29.32 -0.76 -6.91
CA THR A 19 28.13 0.02 -6.54
C THR A 19 28.56 1.46 -6.29
N PRO A 20 27.86 2.47 -6.84
CA PRO A 20 28.22 3.88 -6.62
C PRO A 20 28.38 4.19 -5.14
N GLU A 21 29.41 4.96 -4.77
CA GLU A 21 29.53 5.46 -3.39
C GLU A 21 28.44 6.52 -3.14
N PRO A 22 27.82 6.52 -1.95
CA PRO A 22 26.85 7.56 -1.62
C PRO A 22 27.54 8.93 -1.53
N LEU A 23 26.86 9.98 -2.01
CA LEU A 23 27.35 11.35 -1.86
C LEU A 23 27.50 11.74 -0.39
N ALA A 24 28.54 12.49 -0.07
CA ALA A 24 28.68 13.09 1.24
C ALA A 24 27.58 14.15 1.45
N PRO A 25 27.06 14.34 2.68
CA PRO A 25 25.91 15.20 2.95
C PRO A 25 26.04 16.63 2.41
N GLN A 26 27.24 17.21 2.45
CA GLN A 26 27.51 18.56 1.97
C GLN A 26 27.39 18.70 0.44
N ASP A 27 27.55 17.62 -0.32
CA ASP A 27 27.57 17.64 -1.80
C ASP A 27 26.20 17.35 -2.41
N VAL A 28 25.22 16.90 -1.61
CA VAL A 28 23.90 16.45 -2.09
C VAL A 28 23.12 17.58 -2.77
N VAL A 29 23.10 18.77 -2.15
CA VAL A 29 22.34 19.91 -2.68
C VAL A 29 22.95 20.40 -3.99
N ASP A 30 24.28 20.50 -4.04
CA ASP A 30 24.99 20.91 -5.24
C ASP A 30 24.79 19.92 -6.40
N ALA A 31 24.80 18.61 -6.11
CA ALA A 31 24.50 17.58 -7.09
C ALA A 31 23.06 17.69 -7.63
N GLN A 32 22.06 17.87 -6.75
CA GLN A 32 20.66 18.08 -7.18
C GLN A 32 20.52 19.30 -8.08
N LEU A 33 21.15 20.42 -7.72
CA LEU A 33 21.07 21.66 -8.48
C LEU A 33 21.79 21.56 -9.82
N ALA A 34 22.95 20.92 -9.87
CA ALA A 34 23.68 20.69 -11.12
C ALA A 34 22.86 19.84 -12.10
N LEU A 35 22.26 18.75 -11.59
CA LEU A 35 21.37 17.89 -12.37
C LEU A 35 20.11 18.61 -12.84
N LEU A 36 19.41 19.30 -11.94
CA LEU A 36 18.19 20.03 -12.28
C LEU A 36 18.45 21.14 -13.30
N ALA A 37 19.54 21.90 -13.13
CA ALA A 37 19.92 22.92 -14.09
C ALA A 37 20.13 22.31 -15.49
N HIS A 38 20.89 21.22 -15.58
CA HIS A 38 21.11 20.53 -16.85
C HIS A 38 19.81 20.00 -17.47
N LEU A 39 18.98 19.32 -16.69
CA LEU A 39 17.72 18.74 -17.18
C LEU A 39 16.71 19.80 -17.59
N VAL A 40 16.67 20.96 -16.93
CA VAL A 40 15.82 22.09 -17.32
C VAL A 40 16.34 22.73 -18.62
N ASP A 41 17.65 22.84 -18.79
CA ASP A 41 18.27 23.38 -20.01
C ASP A 41 18.02 22.48 -21.25
N GLU A 42 17.75 21.18 -21.05
CA GLU A 42 17.35 20.26 -22.12
C GLU A 42 15.90 20.46 -22.61
N LEU A 43 15.06 21.13 -21.81
CA LEU A 43 13.65 21.34 -22.15
C LEU A 43 13.46 22.50 -23.15
N PRO A 44 12.48 22.41 -24.06
CA PRO A 44 12.12 23.54 -24.90
C PRO A 44 11.75 24.77 -24.06
N PRO A 45 12.14 26.00 -24.46
CA PRO A 45 11.82 27.20 -23.71
C PRO A 45 10.32 27.33 -23.45
N HIS A 46 9.92 27.43 -22.19
CA HIS A 46 8.53 27.59 -21.77
C HIS A 46 8.43 28.63 -20.64
N PRO A 47 7.44 29.53 -20.64
CA PRO A 47 7.30 30.62 -19.64
C PRO A 47 7.04 30.16 -18.19
N HIS A 48 6.95 28.85 -17.97
CA HIS A 48 6.74 28.24 -16.65
C HIS A 48 7.90 27.34 -16.23
N LEU A 49 9.00 27.31 -17.01
CA LEU A 49 10.22 26.64 -16.54
C LEU A 49 10.83 27.44 -15.39
N PRO A 50 11.26 26.77 -14.32
CA PRO A 50 11.91 27.43 -13.19
C PRO A 50 13.24 28.04 -13.63
N SER A 51 13.51 29.26 -13.19
CA SER A 51 14.86 29.84 -13.26
C SER A 51 15.80 29.11 -12.30
N ARG A 52 17.11 29.32 -12.47
CA ARG A 52 18.11 28.78 -11.53
C ARG A 52 17.89 29.26 -10.09
N GLN A 53 17.39 30.48 -9.91
CA GLN A 53 17.03 30.99 -8.59
C GLN A 53 15.79 30.27 -8.04
N ASP A 54 14.77 30.03 -8.88
CA ASP A 54 13.58 29.29 -8.45
C ASP A 54 13.95 27.87 -7.99
N LEU A 55 14.89 27.19 -8.67
CA LEU A 55 15.40 25.87 -8.27
C LEU A 55 16.14 25.88 -6.91
N LEU A 56 16.84 26.97 -6.60
CA LEU A 56 17.50 27.18 -5.30
C LEU A 56 16.48 27.38 -4.17
N ASP A 57 15.42 28.13 -4.47
CA ASP A 57 14.35 28.44 -3.53
C ASP A 57 13.42 27.23 -3.29
N LEU A 58 13.48 26.21 -4.15
CA LEU A 58 12.81 24.94 -3.90
C LEU A 58 13.33 24.28 -2.62
N SER A 59 12.42 23.57 -1.97
CA SER A 59 12.73 22.68 -0.88
C SER A 59 13.49 21.43 -1.42
N PHE A 60 14.27 20.74 -0.58
CA PHE A 60 15.01 19.52 -0.97
C PHE A 60 14.10 18.46 -1.63
N ALA A 61 12.95 18.18 -1.03
CA ALA A 61 11.94 17.26 -1.49
C ALA A 61 11.33 17.69 -2.83
N HIS A 62 11.14 19.00 -3.04
CA HIS A 62 10.67 19.53 -4.31
C HIS A 62 11.73 19.37 -5.40
N ARG A 63 13.00 19.66 -5.11
CA ARG A 63 14.11 19.38 -6.02
C ARG A 63 14.16 17.90 -6.38
N GLN A 64 14.05 17.02 -5.39
CA GLN A 64 14.09 15.59 -5.64
C GLN A 64 12.90 15.11 -6.49
N ARG A 65 11.67 15.54 -6.19
CA ARG A 65 10.49 15.19 -6.99
C ARG A 65 10.61 15.67 -8.43
N LEU A 66 11.10 16.90 -8.62
CA LEU A 66 11.32 17.45 -9.94
C LEU A 66 12.41 16.65 -10.67
N LEU A 67 13.52 16.33 -10.00
CA LEU A 67 14.61 15.53 -10.54
C LEU A 67 14.10 14.15 -10.98
N ASP A 68 13.40 13.43 -10.10
CA ASP A 68 12.82 12.13 -10.40
C ASP A 68 11.85 12.21 -11.59
N ALA A 69 10.99 13.23 -11.64
CA ALA A 69 10.05 13.44 -12.74
C ALA A 69 10.77 13.71 -14.07
N LEU A 70 11.74 14.62 -14.08
CA LEU A 70 12.52 14.99 -15.27
C LEU A 70 13.34 13.81 -15.80
N VAL A 71 14.03 13.09 -14.93
CA VAL A 71 14.74 11.86 -15.30
C VAL A 71 13.77 10.81 -15.85
N THR A 72 12.58 10.67 -15.25
CA THR A 72 11.57 9.71 -15.70
C THR A 72 11.07 10.02 -17.12
N VAL A 73 10.81 11.28 -17.46
CA VAL A 73 10.31 11.67 -18.79
C VAL A 73 11.40 11.78 -19.86
N ARG A 74 12.68 11.82 -19.46
CA ARG A 74 13.81 11.97 -20.36
C ARG A 74 13.95 10.78 -21.32
N ASP A 75 13.74 11.02 -22.62
CA ASP A 75 13.84 10.00 -23.66
C ASP A 75 15.25 9.93 -24.27
N PRO A 76 15.99 8.81 -24.11
CA PRO A 76 17.32 8.67 -24.67
C PRO A 76 17.33 8.49 -26.20
N GLN A 77 16.18 8.32 -26.86
CA GLN A 77 16.10 8.36 -28.33
C GLN A 77 16.17 9.79 -28.88
N GLU A 78 15.68 10.77 -28.12
CA GLU A 78 15.56 12.16 -28.56
C GLU A 78 16.69 13.06 -28.03
N LEU A 79 17.33 12.65 -26.92
CA LEU A 79 18.32 13.44 -26.20
C LEU A 79 19.68 12.74 -26.15
N SER A 80 20.76 13.52 -26.15
CA SER A 80 22.12 13.00 -25.96
C SER A 80 22.25 12.28 -24.61
N PRO A 81 23.23 11.38 -24.41
CA PRO A 81 23.51 10.82 -23.08
C PRO A 81 23.81 11.93 -22.06
N LEU A 82 23.45 11.71 -20.79
CA LEU A 82 23.88 12.60 -19.71
C LEU A 82 25.41 12.63 -19.64
N PRO A 83 26.03 13.80 -19.39
CA PRO A 83 27.45 13.88 -19.08
C PRO A 83 27.82 12.90 -17.97
N ARG A 84 28.93 12.17 -18.14
CA ARG A 84 29.35 11.11 -17.21
C ARG A 84 29.33 11.55 -15.74
N ALA A 85 29.85 12.74 -15.44
CA ALA A 85 29.86 13.27 -14.07
C ALA A 85 28.45 13.49 -13.49
N LEU A 86 27.49 13.94 -14.31
CA LEU A 86 26.09 14.09 -13.88
C LEU A 86 25.42 12.73 -13.70
N LEU A 87 25.70 11.76 -14.57
CA LEU A 87 25.20 10.39 -14.44
C LEU A 87 25.68 9.76 -13.12
N GLU A 88 26.99 9.86 -12.83
CA GLU A 88 27.60 9.37 -11.59
C GLU A 88 26.99 10.06 -10.35
N GLN A 89 26.75 11.37 -10.40
CA GLN A 89 26.06 12.11 -9.33
C GLN A 89 24.61 11.64 -9.12
N ALA A 90 23.86 11.41 -10.20
CA ALA A 90 22.48 10.98 -10.12
C ALA A 90 22.37 9.56 -9.52
N ASP A 91 23.27 8.67 -9.89
CA ASP A 91 23.34 7.32 -9.32
C ASP A 91 23.77 7.34 -7.85
N ALA A 92 24.71 8.22 -7.47
CA ALA A 92 25.10 8.40 -6.08
C ALA A 92 23.96 8.99 -5.21
N LEU A 93 23.11 9.87 -5.77
CA LEU A 93 21.86 10.31 -5.13
C LEU A 93 20.86 9.16 -4.99
N ALA A 94 20.68 8.34 -6.03
CA ALA A 94 19.81 7.16 -5.97
C ALA A 94 20.29 6.16 -4.92
N ARG A 95 21.61 5.93 -4.82
CA ARG A 95 22.23 5.09 -3.79
C ARG A 95 21.97 5.64 -2.39
N LEU A 96 22.21 6.93 -2.17
CA LEU A 96 21.96 7.58 -0.90
C LEU A 96 20.49 7.40 -0.47
N ARG A 97 19.55 7.57 -1.40
CA ARG A 97 18.12 7.35 -1.15
C ARG A 97 17.81 5.88 -0.81
N ASN A 98 18.43 4.93 -1.50
CA ASN A 98 18.24 3.51 -1.22
C ASN A 98 18.79 3.14 0.17
N ASP A 99 19.94 3.66 0.55
CA ASP A 99 20.54 3.41 1.87
C ASP A 99 19.78 4.12 3.01
N ARG A 100 19.15 5.26 2.72
CA ARG A 100 18.27 6.01 3.66
C ARG A 100 16.82 5.54 3.68
N ASN A 101 16.44 4.59 2.83
CA ASN A 101 15.09 4.04 2.85
C ASN A 101 14.88 3.29 4.19
N PRO A 102 13.82 3.64 4.97
CA PRO A 102 13.58 3.03 6.27
C PRO A 102 13.24 1.52 6.20
N ASP A 103 12.78 1.03 5.06
CA ASP A 103 12.53 -0.40 4.86
C ASP A 103 13.88 -1.13 4.78
N PRO A 104 14.17 -2.08 5.68
CA PRO A 104 15.46 -2.74 5.70
C PRO A 104 15.67 -3.58 4.45
N PHE A 105 16.93 -3.70 4.02
CA PHE A 105 17.28 -4.72 3.05
C PHE A 105 17.02 -6.12 3.63
N VAL A 106 16.56 -7.03 2.77
CA VAL A 106 16.22 -8.41 3.12
C VAL A 106 17.28 -9.34 2.52
N PRO A 107 18.17 -9.90 3.37
CA PRO A 107 19.14 -10.88 2.91
C PRO A 107 18.46 -12.13 2.38
N VAL A 108 18.81 -12.59 1.17
CA VAL A 108 18.26 -13.82 0.55
C VAL A 108 18.50 -15.04 1.45
N SER A 109 19.61 -15.06 2.20
CA SER A 109 19.93 -16.12 3.16
C SER A 109 18.94 -16.22 4.34
N ARG A 110 18.18 -15.16 4.63
CA ARG A 110 17.13 -15.17 5.68
C ARG A 110 15.77 -15.61 5.17
N ILE A 111 15.60 -15.75 3.86
CA ILE A 111 14.33 -16.19 3.26
C ILE A 111 14.35 -17.72 3.22
N PRO A 112 13.40 -18.42 3.84
CA PRO A 112 13.34 -19.88 3.78
C PRO A 112 13.00 -20.35 2.36
N THR A 113 13.59 -21.47 1.98
CA THR A 113 13.21 -22.24 0.79
C THR A 113 11.85 -22.89 1.00
N ILE A 114 11.21 -23.35 -0.09
CA ILE A 114 9.97 -24.12 0.00
C ILE A 114 10.16 -25.36 0.88
N ALA A 115 11.28 -26.07 0.70
CA ALA A 115 11.58 -27.26 1.48
C ALA A 115 11.67 -26.95 2.99
N GLU A 116 12.39 -25.88 3.36
CA GLU A 116 12.51 -25.44 4.77
C GLU A 116 11.17 -24.97 5.34
N ALA A 117 10.35 -24.28 4.56
CA ALA A 117 9.05 -23.77 5.00
C ALA A 117 8.02 -24.88 5.22
N LEU A 118 8.03 -25.92 4.38
CA LEU A 118 7.11 -27.05 4.49
C LEU A 118 7.55 -28.06 5.58
N PHE A 119 8.85 -28.18 5.83
CA PHE A 119 9.42 -29.17 6.76
C PHE A 119 10.41 -28.52 7.75
N PRO A 120 9.95 -27.61 8.63
CA PRO A 120 10.81 -26.86 9.54
C PRO A 120 11.46 -27.69 10.66
N SER A 121 10.99 -28.92 10.91
CA SER A 121 11.40 -29.74 12.07
C SER A 121 11.93 -31.13 11.69
N THR A 122 12.14 -31.40 10.41
CA THR A 122 12.62 -32.69 9.91
C THR A 122 13.56 -32.47 8.75
N THR A 123 14.69 -33.17 8.72
CA THR A 123 15.34 -33.52 7.45
C THR A 123 14.33 -34.34 6.66
N ALA A 124 13.49 -33.67 5.86
CA ALA A 124 12.66 -34.36 4.89
C ALA A 124 13.60 -35.27 4.07
N PRO A 125 13.29 -36.57 3.89
CA PRO A 125 14.08 -37.39 2.99
C PRO A 125 14.09 -36.69 1.63
N ALA A 126 15.27 -36.46 1.06
CA ALA A 126 15.44 -35.80 -0.24
C ALA A 126 14.61 -36.47 -1.35
N ASP A 127 14.20 -37.72 -1.10
CA ASP A 127 13.44 -38.63 -1.94
C ASP A 127 11.94 -38.28 -2.03
N VAL A 128 11.41 -37.39 -1.18
CA VAL A 128 9.96 -37.06 -1.11
C VAL A 128 9.61 -35.73 -1.80
N LEU A 129 10.56 -34.79 -1.92
CA LEU A 129 10.30 -33.46 -2.49
C LEU A 129 11.04 -33.26 -3.81
N PRO A 130 10.49 -32.45 -4.73
CA PRO A 130 11.24 -32.02 -5.92
C PRO A 130 12.57 -31.37 -5.52
N PRO A 131 13.71 -31.69 -6.14
CA PRO A 131 15.01 -31.09 -5.84
C PRO A 131 14.99 -29.55 -5.92
N SER A 132 14.21 -29.00 -6.85
CA SER A 132 13.95 -27.57 -7.01
C SER A 132 13.44 -26.86 -5.75
N PHE A 133 12.76 -27.56 -4.84
CA PHE A 133 12.22 -26.97 -3.61
C PHE A 133 13.30 -26.51 -2.63
N ALA A 134 14.53 -27.03 -2.75
CA ALA A 134 15.69 -26.59 -2.00
C ALA A 134 16.32 -25.29 -2.55
N ARG A 135 15.88 -24.80 -3.72
CA ARG A 135 16.41 -23.61 -4.39
C ARG A 135 15.36 -22.52 -4.58
N ILE A 136 14.07 -22.84 -4.54
CA ILE A 136 12.98 -21.86 -4.67
C ILE A 136 12.62 -21.27 -3.31
N LYS A 137 12.47 -19.95 -3.26
CA LYS A 137 12.13 -19.15 -2.07
C LYS A 137 10.95 -18.23 -2.37
N PHE A 138 10.17 -17.91 -1.34
CA PHE A 138 9.08 -16.95 -1.42
C PHE A 138 9.29 -15.85 -0.38
N THR A 139 9.09 -14.60 -0.80
CA THR A 139 9.03 -13.47 0.12
C THR A 139 8.00 -12.48 -0.37
N ARG A 140 7.56 -11.60 0.53
CA ARG A 140 6.63 -10.53 0.19
C ARG A 140 7.21 -9.18 0.59
N GLY A 141 7.19 -8.22 -0.33
CA GLY A 141 7.66 -6.85 -0.06
C GLY A 141 8.15 -6.13 -1.31
N ASP A 142 8.90 -5.05 -1.09
CA ASP A 142 9.57 -4.31 -2.15
C ASP A 142 10.79 -5.10 -2.64
N PHE A 143 10.72 -5.54 -3.89
CA PHE A 143 11.74 -6.38 -4.50
C PHE A 143 13.05 -5.62 -4.81
N THR A 144 13.06 -4.29 -4.73
CA THR A 144 14.31 -3.50 -4.76
C THR A 144 15.10 -3.55 -3.44
N ARG A 145 14.50 -4.12 -2.39
CA ARG A 145 15.11 -4.29 -1.05
C ARG A 145 15.76 -5.65 -0.85
N LEU A 146 15.83 -6.51 -1.87
CA LEU A 146 16.57 -7.78 -1.75
C LEU A 146 18.08 -7.54 -1.78
N ASP A 147 18.79 -8.34 -0.99
CA ASP A 147 20.26 -8.33 -0.93
C ASP A 147 20.79 -9.77 -0.89
N SER A 148 21.70 -10.12 -1.79
CA SER A 148 22.42 -11.41 -1.74
C SER A 148 23.76 -11.30 -1.04
N THR A 149 24.28 -10.08 -0.85
CA THR A 149 25.60 -9.88 -0.28
C THR A 149 25.54 -10.05 1.24
N THR A 150 26.36 -10.97 1.76
CA THR A 150 26.54 -11.14 3.20
C THR A 150 28.02 -11.26 3.51
N ALA A 151 28.42 -10.91 4.73
CA ALA A 151 29.81 -11.10 5.18
C ALA A 151 30.29 -12.55 5.05
N SER A 152 29.36 -13.52 5.08
CA SER A 152 29.61 -14.96 4.91
C SER A 152 29.66 -15.45 3.46
N SER A 153 29.08 -14.71 2.51
CA SER A 153 29.04 -15.05 1.08
C SER A 153 29.23 -13.79 0.23
N PRO A 154 30.45 -13.23 0.17
CA PRO A 154 30.70 -11.96 -0.53
C PRO A 154 30.59 -12.08 -2.06
N HIS A 155 30.61 -13.30 -2.61
CA HIS A 155 30.54 -13.56 -4.04
C HIS A 155 29.13 -13.94 -4.54
N ASP A 156 28.13 -13.97 -3.67
CA ASP A 156 26.75 -14.25 -4.08
C ASP A 156 26.13 -13.02 -4.72
N THR A 157 25.86 -13.10 -6.02
CA THR A 157 25.26 -12.03 -6.82
C THR A 157 23.75 -12.26 -7.01
N LEU A 158 23.02 -11.16 -7.12
CA LEU A 158 21.59 -11.09 -7.31
C LEU A 158 21.25 -10.39 -8.63
N ALA A 159 20.31 -10.97 -9.36
CA ALA A 159 19.67 -10.34 -10.49
C ALA A 159 18.17 -10.16 -10.25
N LEU A 160 17.65 -8.95 -10.45
CA LEU A 160 16.21 -8.68 -10.41
C LEU A 160 15.62 -8.81 -11.81
N VAL A 161 14.44 -9.43 -11.93
CA VAL A 161 13.70 -9.42 -13.19
C VAL A 161 12.79 -8.20 -13.24
N ASN A 162 13.00 -7.33 -14.23
CA ASN A 162 12.17 -6.16 -14.50
C ASN A 162 11.06 -6.49 -15.51
N PRO A 163 9.76 -6.42 -15.12
CA PRO A 163 8.63 -6.42 -16.05
C PRO A 163 8.59 -5.09 -16.84
N ALA A 164 9.45 -5.02 -17.85
CA ALA A 164 9.62 -3.86 -18.70
C ALA A 164 8.48 -3.77 -19.75
N ASN A 165 8.41 -2.61 -20.40
CA ASN A 165 7.64 -2.43 -21.61
C ASN A 165 8.49 -2.78 -22.86
N VAL A 166 7.85 -2.92 -24.03
CA VAL A 166 8.51 -3.35 -25.27
C VAL A 166 9.63 -2.41 -25.75
N ARG A 167 9.64 -1.14 -25.32
CA ARG A 167 10.73 -0.21 -25.64
C ARG A 167 12.00 -0.51 -24.84
N MET A 168 11.89 -1.24 -23.72
CA MET A 168 12.98 -1.56 -22.78
C MET A 168 13.69 -0.35 -22.15
N LEU A 169 13.11 0.85 -22.25
CA LEU A 169 13.71 2.09 -21.72
C LEU A 169 13.15 2.50 -20.35
N GLY A 170 12.43 1.62 -19.67
CA GLY A 170 11.74 1.96 -18.43
C GLY A 170 10.44 2.74 -18.63
N CYS A 171 9.85 3.20 -17.54
CA CYS A 171 8.60 3.96 -17.57
C CYS A 171 8.85 5.46 -17.82
N PHE A 172 8.01 6.09 -18.64
CA PHE A 172 8.07 7.53 -18.93
C PHE A 172 7.00 8.35 -18.21
N LYS A 173 6.27 7.74 -17.28
CA LYS A 173 5.20 8.41 -16.53
C LYS A 173 5.67 8.67 -15.09
N PRO A 174 5.94 9.93 -14.71
CA PRO A 174 6.32 10.28 -13.35
C PRO A 174 5.33 9.71 -12.33
N THR A 175 5.85 9.19 -11.23
CA THR A 175 5.07 8.62 -10.11
C THR A 175 4.19 7.40 -10.48
N HIS A 176 4.38 6.80 -11.66
CA HIS A 176 3.60 5.63 -12.04
C HIS A 176 3.92 4.44 -11.14
N LYS A 177 2.86 3.83 -10.59
CA LYS A 177 2.95 2.67 -9.70
C LYS A 177 3.12 1.38 -10.52
N CYS A 178 4.22 1.25 -11.28
CA CYS A 178 4.61 0.02 -11.96
C CYS A 178 6.00 -0.45 -11.52
N ALA A 179 6.24 -1.76 -11.57
CA ALA A 179 7.53 -2.36 -11.21
C ALA A 179 8.70 -1.74 -11.98
N ASP A 180 8.51 -1.51 -13.28
CA ASP A 180 9.48 -0.85 -14.16
C ASP A 180 9.92 0.53 -13.65
N ASN A 181 8.96 1.37 -13.26
CA ASN A 181 9.27 2.69 -12.69
C ASN A 181 9.96 2.58 -11.32
N VAL A 182 9.56 1.62 -10.48
CA VAL A 182 10.17 1.40 -9.16
C VAL A 182 11.64 0.98 -9.29
N ILE A 183 11.94 0.06 -10.21
CA ILE A 183 13.32 -0.40 -10.49
C ILE A 183 14.16 0.73 -11.05
N HIS A 184 13.70 1.41 -12.10
CA HIS A 184 14.45 2.50 -12.72
C HIS A 184 14.67 3.67 -11.76
N ALA A 185 13.67 4.00 -10.93
CA ALA A 185 13.84 5.00 -9.89
C ALA A 185 14.94 4.58 -8.92
N ALA A 186 14.87 3.37 -8.35
CA ALA A 186 15.83 2.87 -7.38
C ALA A 186 17.24 2.68 -7.95
N ALA A 187 17.37 2.20 -9.19
CA ALA A 187 18.64 1.97 -9.86
C ALA A 187 19.36 3.27 -10.28
N GLY A 188 18.61 4.33 -10.55
CA GLY A 188 19.17 5.56 -11.10
C GLY A 188 19.22 5.56 -12.64
N PRO A 189 19.59 6.70 -13.25
CA PRO A 189 19.54 6.88 -14.70
C PRO A 189 20.53 6.00 -15.49
N SER A 190 21.60 5.46 -14.88
CA SER A 190 22.52 4.57 -15.59
C SER A 190 21.85 3.31 -16.11
N LEU A 191 20.86 2.77 -15.38
CA LEU A 191 20.09 1.61 -15.83
C LEU A 191 19.43 1.89 -17.19
N ARG A 192 18.76 3.05 -17.32
CA ARG A 192 18.16 3.47 -18.60
C ARG A 192 19.23 3.73 -19.67
N ALA A 193 20.39 4.27 -19.30
CA ALA A 193 21.48 4.50 -20.23
C ALA A 193 22.03 3.19 -20.82
N GLU A 194 22.19 2.14 -20.01
CA GLU A 194 22.57 0.81 -20.49
C GLU A 194 21.49 0.19 -21.38
N CYS A 195 20.22 0.24 -20.98
CA CYS A 195 19.11 -0.17 -21.84
C CYS A 195 19.14 0.56 -23.19
N ALA A 196 19.40 1.87 -23.19
CA ALA A 196 19.49 2.68 -24.40
C ALA A 196 20.63 2.24 -25.31
N LYS A 197 21.81 1.88 -24.77
CA LYS A 197 22.91 1.33 -25.58
C LYS A 197 22.51 0.04 -26.28
N VAL A 198 21.85 -0.88 -25.56
CA VAL A 198 21.38 -2.15 -26.13
C VAL A 198 20.30 -1.91 -27.18
N MET A 199 19.32 -1.05 -26.89
CA MET A 199 18.26 -0.72 -27.84
C MET A 199 18.77 0.04 -29.06
N HIS A 200 19.79 0.89 -28.90
CA HIS A 200 20.46 1.54 -30.02
C HIS A 200 21.15 0.53 -30.95
N ALA A 201 21.83 -0.48 -30.39
CA ALA A 201 22.41 -1.59 -31.17
C ALA A 201 21.36 -2.48 -31.86
N ARG A 202 20.08 -2.36 -31.44
CA ARG A 202 18.91 -2.98 -32.07
C ARG A 202 18.17 -2.03 -33.02
N ASP A 203 18.78 -0.94 -33.44
CA ASP A 203 18.16 0.10 -34.27
C ASP A 203 16.85 0.67 -33.69
N TRP A 204 16.75 0.69 -32.36
CA TRP A 204 15.56 1.13 -31.60
C TRP A 204 14.29 0.33 -31.90
N VAL A 205 14.41 -0.86 -32.47
CA VAL A 205 13.27 -1.74 -32.76
C VAL A 205 12.73 -2.31 -31.44
N ASP A 206 11.44 -2.07 -31.20
CA ASP A 206 10.71 -2.58 -30.04
C ASP A 206 10.84 -4.11 -29.92
N VAL A 207 10.76 -4.59 -28.69
CA VAL A 207 10.76 -6.01 -28.38
C VAL A 207 9.41 -6.63 -28.76
N GLU A 208 9.42 -7.50 -29.77
CA GLU A 208 8.22 -8.17 -30.29
C GLU A 208 8.04 -9.60 -29.76
N THR A 209 9.10 -10.18 -29.18
CA THR A 209 9.10 -11.59 -28.75
C THR A 209 9.43 -11.74 -27.28
N ALA A 210 8.86 -12.77 -26.64
CA ALA A 210 9.17 -13.11 -25.25
C ALA A 210 10.60 -13.65 -25.05
N GLU A 211 11.33 -13.93 -26.15
CA GLU A 211 12.71 -14.42 -26.11
C GLU A 211 13.75 -13.30 -25.89
N ASP A 212 13.38 -12.07 -26.23
CA ASP A 212 14.22 -10.88 -26.16
C ASP A 212 14.31 -10.34 -24.73
N VAL A 213 15.14 -11.00 -23.92
CA VAL A 213 15.49 -10.54 -22.56
C VAL A 213 16.81 -9.77 -22.60
N ILE A 214 16.83 -8.56 -22.03
CA ILE A 214 18.02 -7.70 -21.98
C ILE A 214 18.61 -7.73 -20.57
N VAL A 215 19.92 -7.91 -20.46
CA VAL A 215 20.65 -7.88 -19.19
C VAL A 215 21.44 -6.58 -19.09
N THR A 216 21.34 -5.94 -17.93
CA THR A 216 22.08 -4.72 -17.57
C THR A 216 22.63 -4.89 -16.15
N HIS A 217 23.48 -3.96 -15.74
CA HIS A 217 23.85 -3.80 -14.34
C HIS A 217 22.70 -3.17 -13.52
N GLY A 218 22.72 -3.37 -12.21
CA GLY A 218 21.71 -2.84 -11.31
C GLY A 218 21.84 -1.35 -10.94
N GLY A 219 22.88 -0.65 -11.40
CA GLY A 219 23.15 0.74 -11.03
C GLY A 219 23.30 0.90 -9.51
N ALA A 220 22.43 1.71 -8.91
CA ALA A 220 22.39 1.96 -7.47
C ALA A 220 21.61 0.91 -6.64
N LEU A 221 21.07 -0.14 -7.26
CA LEU A 221 20.47 -1.27 -6.55
C LEU A 221 21.52 -2.10 -5.80
N ARG A 222 21.06 -2.89 -4.82
CA ARG A 222 21.89 -3.95 -4.22
C ARG A 222 22.01 -5.19 -5.10
N ALA A 223 21.07 -5.38 -6.03
CA ALA A 223 21.21 -6.36 -7.08
C ALA A 223 22.27 -5.89 -8.08
N GLN A 224 23.18 -6.79 -8.46
CA GLN A 224 24.27 -6.49 -9.38
C GLN A 224 23.75 -6.41 -10.82
N TYR A 225 22.66 -7.12 -11.13
CA TYR A 225 22.12 -7.23 -12.48
C TYR A 225 20.60 -7.01 -12.52
N VAL A 226 20.10 -6.59 -13.67
CA VAL A 226 18.66 -6.55 -13.98
C VAL A 226 18.40 -7.26 -15.30
N LEU A 227 17.44 -8.19 -15.31
CA LEU A 227 16.94 -8.85 -16.52
C LEU A 227 15.62 -8.19 -16.93
N HIS A 228 15.63 -7.44 -18.02
CA HIS A 228 14.48 -6.71 -18.55
C HIS A 228 13.68 -7.60 -19.51
N VAL A 229 12.39 -7.76 -19.22
CA VAL A 229 11.49 -8.64 -19.98
C VAL A 229 10.18 -7.97 -20.33
N ALA A 230 9.71 -8.21 -21.55
CA ALA A 230 8.38 -7.80 -21.98
C ALA A 230 7.41 -8.99 -21.82
N GLY A 231 6.58 -8.93 -20.78
CA GLY A 231 5.56 -9.94 -20.53
C GLY A 231 4.32 -9.78 -21.43
N PRO A 232 3.49 -10.83 -21.59
CA PRO A 232 2.26 -10.74 -22.36
C PRO A 232 1.28 -9.75 -21.71
N GLN A 233 0.57 -8.97 -22.55
CA GLN A 233 -0.47 -8.04 -22.13
C GLN A 233 -1.85 -8.49 -22.64
N LEU A 234 -2.84 -8.49 -21.75
CA LEU A 234 -4.23 -8.80 -22.09
C LEU A 234 -5.00 -7.50 -22.37
N ALA A 235 -6.02 -7.59 -23.23
CA ALA A 235 -6.78 -6.42 -23.69
C ALA A 235 -7.52 -5.69 -22.56
N ARG A 236 -7.92 -6.41 -21.51
CA ARG A 236 -8.62 -5.85 -20.34
C ARG A 236 -8.56 -6.81 -19.14
N LYS A 237 -8.79 -6.26 -17.95
CA LYS A 237 -8.97 -7.03 -16.72
C LYS A 237 -10.09 -8.07 -16.88
N GLY A 238 -9.80 -9.33 -16.52
CA GLY A 238 -10.73 -10.45 -16.60
C GLY A 238 -10.80 -11.15 -17.97
N ALA A 239 -10.03 -10.70 -18.96
CA ALA A 239 -9.87 -11.45 -20.21
C ALA A 239 -9.15 -12.79 -19.94
N GLN A 240 -9.46 -13.81 -20.76
CA GLN A 240 -8.73 -15.07 -20.74
C GLN A 240 -7.51 -14.97 -21.66
N PRO A 241 -6.32 -15.43 -21.22
CA PRO A 241 -5.13 -15.41 -22.06
C PRO A 241 -5.25 -16.43 -23.20
N SER A 242 -4.72 -16.07 -24.37
CA SER A 242 -4.55 -17.01 -25.48
C SER A 242 -3.42 -18.00 -25.22
N GLU A 243 -3.38 -19.10 -25.97
CA GLU A 243 -2.25 -20.04 -25.90
C GLU A 243 -0.90 -19.36 -26.18
N LEU A 244 -0.87 -18.39 -27.11
CA LEU A 244 0.34 -17.63 -27.40
C LEU A 244 0.79 -16.82 -26.18
N GLN A 245 -0.14 -16.15 -25.49
CA GLN A 245 0.19 -15.36 -24.29
C GLN A 245 0.65 -16.25 -23.13
N VAL A 246 0.07 -17.45 -22.99
CA VAL A 246 0.55 -18.45 -22.03
C VAL A 246 1.99 -18.86 -22.35
N ARG A 247 2.28 -19.21 -23.61
CA ARG A 247 3.63 -19.58 -24.05
C ARG A 247 4.62 -18.42 -23.88
N GLN A 248 4.22 -17.19 -24.18
CA GLN A 248 5.05 -16.00 -23.97
C GLN A 248 5.46 -15.86 -22.50
N LEU A 249 4.53 -16.05 -21.55
CA LEU A 249 4.88 -16.00 -20.13
C LEU A 249 5.85 -17.12 -19.74
N GLU A 250 5.65 -18.34 -20.25
CA GLU A 250 6.57 -19.46 -20.03
C GLU A 250 7.98 -19.15 -20.54
N THR A 251 8.08 -18.66 -21.77
CA THR A 251 9.33 -18.26 -22.41
C THR A 251 10.06 -17.19 -21.62
N VAL A 252 9.36 -16.18 -21.09
CA VAL A 252 9.97 -15.12 -20.28
C VAL A 252 10.70 -15.70 -19.05
N TYR A 253 10.05 -16.59 -18.29
CA TYR A 253 10.69 -17.21 -17.13
C TYR A 253 11.88 -18.07 -17.53
N GLN A 254 11.74 -18.90 -18.57
CA GLN A 254 12.80 -19.79 -19.03
C GLN A 254 14.03 -18.99 -19.49
N ARG A 255 13.83 -17.95 -20.32
CA ARG A 255 14.93 -17.14 -20.85
C ARG A 255 15.66 -16.33 -19.79
N CYS A 256 14.97 -15.89 -18.74
CA CYS A 256 15.65 -15.27 -17.59
C CYS A 256 16.64 -16.23 -16.91
N LEU A 257 16.23 -17.49 -16.72
CA LEU A 257 17.08 -18.50 -16.10
C LEU A 257 18.24 -18.90 -17.01
N ASP A 258 17.97 -19.09 -18.31
CA ASP A 258 18.99 -19.41 -19.31
C ASP A 258 20.08 -18.32 -19.36
N LEU A 259 19.70 -17.04 -19.40
CA LEU A 259 20.66 -15.93 -19.46
C LEU A 259 21.43 -15.74 -18.17
N ALA A 260 20.80 -16.00 -17.02
CA ALA A 260 21.49 -15.95 -15.74
C ALA A 260 22.58 -17.04 -15.66
N GLU A 261 22.29 -18.25 -16.15
CA GLU A 261 23.26 -19.33 -16.28
C GLU A 261 24.34 -19.02 -17.34
N GLU A 262 23.96 -18.47 -18.50
CA GLU A 262 24.89 -18.10 -19.58
C GLU A 262 25.90 -17.03 -19.13
N LEU A 263 25.47 -16.07 -18.29
CA LEU A 263 26.37 -15.07 -17.72
C LEU A 263 27.34 -15.71 -16.70
N GLY A 264 26.92 -16.79 -16.03
CA GLY A 264 27.73 -17.61 -15.12
C GLY A 264 28.13 -16.95 -13.80
N THR A 265 27.91 -15.64 -13.67
CA THR A 265 28.18 -14.87 -12.45
C THR A 265 26.98 -14.80 -11.52
N ILE A 266 25.74 -14.95 -12.03
CA ILE A 266 24.50 -14.78 -11.27
C ILE A 266 24.24 -16.00 -10.39
N SER A 267 24.17 -15.80 -9.07
CA SER A 267 23.86 -16.88 -8.13
C SER A 267 22.38 -16.93 -7.72
N THR A 268 21.67 -15.80 -7.84
CA THR A 268 20.27 -15.69 -7.42
C THR A 268 19.48 -14.85 -8.42
N VAL A 269 18.32 -15.36 -8.86
CA VAL A 269 17.36 -14.60 -9.69
C VAL A 269 16.09 -14.33 -8.88
N ALA A 270 15.66 -13.07 -8.82
CA ALA A 270 14.43 -12.68 -8.15
C ALA A 270 13.36 -12.25 -9.17
N PHE A 271 12.22 -12.94 -9.15
CA PHE A 271 11.07 -12.68 -10.02
C PHE A 271 9.95 -11.95 -9.26
N PRO A 272 9.37 -10.89 -9.82
CA PRO A 272 8.06 -10.40 -9.40
C PRO A 272 6.94 -11.27 -10.01
N CYS A 273 5.68 -10.91 -9.74
CA CYS A 273 4.54 -11.49 -10.45
C CYS A 273 4.41 -10.84 -11.85
N ILE A 274 5.11 -11.41 -12.85
CA ILE A 274 5.15 -10.87 -14.21
C ILE A 274 3.73 -10.83 -14.82
N SER A 275 3.40 -9.71 -15.44
CA SER A 275 2.14 -9.43 -16.15
C SER A 275 0.84 -9.40 -15.32
N THR A 276 0.85 -9.63 -14.00
CA THR A 276 -0.41 -9.73 -13.21
C THR A 276 -1.01 -8.38 -12.81
N GLY A 277 -0.22 -7.31 -12.86
CA GLY A 277 -0.65 -5.94 -12.57
C GLY A 277 -1.29 -5.24 -13.77
N LEU A 278 -0.56 -4.28 -14.36
CA LEU A 278 -1.03 -3.46 -15.48
C LEU A 278 -1.34 -4.24 -16.77
N PHE A 279 -0.79 -5.44 -16.91
CA PHE A 279 -0.96 -6.30 -18.08
C PHE A 279 -2.08 -7.33 -17.93
N PHE A 280 -2.78 -7.32 -16.77
CA PHE A 280 -4.03 -8.04 -16.51
C PHE A 280 -3.98 -9.57 -16.64
N PHE A 281 -2.80 -10.19 -16.68
CA PHE A 281 -2.69 -11.64 -16.71
C PHE A 281 -3.26 -12.25 -15.41
N PRO A 282 -4.12 -13.28 -15.45
CA PRO A 282 -4.72 -13.86 -14.25
C PRO A 282 -3.65 -14.38 -13.28
N GLY A 283 -3.66 -13.87 -12.05
CA GLY A 283 -2.60 -14.15 -11.07
C GLY A 283 -2.49 -15.63 -10.67
N ASP A 284 -3.61 -16.35 -10.61
CA ASP A 284 -3.65 -17.78 -10.30
C ASP A 284 -2.97 -18.62 -11.40
N LEU A 285 -3.22 -18.27 -12.66
CA LEU A 285 -2.59 -18.93 -13.81
C LEU A 285 -1.12 -18.55 -13.95
N ALA A 286 -0.79 -17.27 -13.75
CA ALA A 286 0.61 -16.80 -13.77
C ALA A 286 1.46 -17.52 -12.71
N ALA A 287 0.94 -17.67 -11.50
CA ALA A 287 1.64 -18.39 -10.42
C ALA A 287 1.87 -19.87 -10.76
N ARG A 288 0.87 -20.56 -11.35
CA ARG A 288 1.02 -21.95 -11.82
C ARG A 288 2.09 -22.08 -12.90
N ILE A 289 2.11 -21.16 -13.88
CA ILE A 289 3.10 -21.13 -14.96
C ILE A 289 4.49 -20.90 -14.38
N ALA A 290 4.65 -19.87 -13.55
CA ALA A 290 5.93 -19.50 -12.93
C ALA A 290 6.54 -20.68 -12.16
N LEU A 291 5.77 -21.29 -11.25
CA LEU A 291 6.26 -22.43 -10.46
C LEU A 291 6.60 -23.65 -11.31
N ARG A 292 5.77 -23.98 -12.30
CA ARG A 292 6.03 -25.11 -13.18
C ARG A 292 7.31 -24.92 -13.99
N VAL A 293 7.49 -23.75 -14.61
CA VAL A 293 8.64 -23.45 -15.46
C VAL A 293 9.93 -23.43 -14.64
N VAL A 294 9.94 -22.67 -13.54
CA VAL A 294 11.12 -22.55 -12.68
C VAL A 294 11.52 -23.89 -12.07
N SER A 295 10.55 -24.65 -11.54
CA SER A 295 10.85 -25.95 -10.92
C SER A 295 11.40 -26.94 -11.96
N THR A 296 10.73 -27.05 -13.11
CA THR A 296 11.19 -27.89 -14.23
C THR A 296 12.61 -27.52 -14.65
N TRP A 297 12.90 -26.23 -14.81
CA TRP A 297 14.22 -25.76 -15.23
C TRP A 297 15.30 -26.12 -14.20
N LEU A 298 15.04 -25.90 -12.91
CA LEU A 298 16.00 -26.23 -11.84
C LEU A 298 16.25 -27.74 -11.72
N ASP A 299 15.22 -28.55 -11.90
CA ASP A 299 15.30 -30.02 -11.84
C ASP A 299 16.04 -30.61 -13.06
N THR A 300 15.93 -29.98 -14.24
CA THR A 300 16.68 -30.39 -15.44
C THR A 300 18.09 -29.82 -15.53
N HIS A 301 18.43 -28.82 -14.70
CA HIS A 301 19.77 -28.22 -14.59
C HIS A 301 20.34 -28.36 -13.16
N PRO A 302 20.56 -29.59 -12.67
CA PRO A 302 21.06 -29.81 -11.31
C PRO A 302 22.48 -29.28 -11.09
N SER A 303 23.28 -29.12 -12.15
CA SER A 303 24.64 -28.57 -12.10
C SER A 303 24.70 -27.06 -12.33
N SER A 304 23.55 -26.38 -12.44
CA SER A 304 23.51 -24.93 -12.67
C SER A 304 24.15 -24.15 -11.51
N THR A 305 24.76 -23.02 -11.86
CA THR A 305 25.36 -22.07 -10.91
C THR A 305 24.33 -21.33 -10.04
N LEU A 306 23.05 -21.33 -10.43
CA LEU A 306 21.98 -20.63 -9.72
C LEU A 306 21.66 -21.27 -8.36
N LYS A 307 22.10 -20.68 -7.27
CA LYS A 307 21.80 -21.20 -5.92
C LYS A 307 20.33 -21.00 -5.54
N ASN A 308 19.74 -19.87 -5.91
CA ASN A 308 18.40 -19.50 -5.47
C ASN A 308 17.53 -18.91 -6.59
N VAL A 309 16.24 -19.21 -6.57
CA VAL A 309 15.21 -18.46 -7.29
C VAL A 309 14.21 -17.91 -6.28
N VAL A 310 14.04 -16.60 -6.24
CA VAL A 310 13.18 -15.92 -5.27
C VAL A 310 11.95 -15.35 -5.97
N PHE A 311 10.76 -15.78 -5.60
CA PHE A 311 9.53 -15.10 -6.00
C PHE A 311 9.21 -14.00 -4.98
N VAL A 312 9.31 -12.75 -5.39
CA VAL A 312 8.98 -11.57 -4.58
C VAL A 312 7.56 -11.14 -4.89
N LEU A 313 6.67 -11.45 -3.96
CA LEU A 313 5.24 -11.19 -4.06
C LEU A 313 4.95 -9.80 -3.49
N PHE A 314 3.91 -9.14 -4.00
CA PHE A 314 3.55 -7.79 -3.52
C PHE A 314 2.23 -7.83 -2.74
N SER A 315 1.17 -8.33 -3.37
CA SER A 315 -0.16 -8.36 -2.75
C SER A 315 -0.43 -9.66 -1.98
N GLN A 316 -1.42 -9.62 -1.09
CA GLN A 316 -1.92 -10.85 -0.46
C GLN A 316 -2.49 -11.81 -1.51
N ALA A 317 -3.19 -11.29 -2.53
CA ALA A 317 -3.74 -12.11 -3.60
C ALA A 317 -2.64 -12.87 -4.37
N ASP A 318 -1.48 -12.24 -4.62
CA ASP A 318 -0.34 -12.93 -5.23
C ASP A 318 0.18 -14.06 -4.33
N THR A 319 0.24 -13.81 -3.02
CA THR A 319 0.63 -14.83 -2.03
C THR A 319 -0.30 -16.03 -2.07
N ASP A 320 -1.62 -15.77 -2.01
CA ASP A 320 -2.64 -16.81 -2.06
C ASP A 320 -2.59 -17.59 -3.38
N ASN A 321 -2.36 -16.91 -4.50
CA ASN A 321 -2.20 -17.52 -5.82
C ASN A 321 -0.99 -18.46 -5.88
N TYR A 322 0.17 -18.05 -5.36
CA TYR A 322 1.38 -18.89 -5.34
C TYR A 322 1.23 -20.10 -4.41
N LEU A 323 0.58 -19.93 -3.25
CA LEU A 323 0.29 -21.05 -2.34
C LEU A 323 -0.69 -22.06 -2.97
N ALA A 324 -1.75 -21.58 -3.60
CA ALA A 324 -2.68 -22.43 -4.34
C ALA A 324 -1.99 -23.13 -5.52
N ALA A 325 -1.08 -22.43 -6.22
CA ALA A 325 -0.32 -22.99 -7.32
C ALA A 325 0.64 -24.11 -6.86
N LEU A 326 1.27 -24.01 -5.69
CA LEU A 326 2.08 -25.11 -5.14
C LEU A 326 1.26 -26.40 -5.00
N ALA A 327 0.07 -26.31 -4.38
CA ALA A 327 -0.80 -27.46 -4.20
C ALA A 327 -1.30 -28.04 -5.55
N ALA A 328 -1.55 -27.17 -6.53
CA ALA A 328 -2.03 -27.58 -7.85
C ALA A 328 -0.94 -28.22 -8.71
N VAL A 329 0.29 -27.69 -8.68
CA VAL A 329 1.42 -28.19 -9.48
C VAL A 329 2.04 -29.44 -8.83
N PHE A 330 2.02 -29.54 -7.50
CA PHE A 330 2.64 -30.63 -6.73
C PHE A 330 1.63 -31.28 -5.77
N PRO A 331 0.62 -32.01 -6.29
CA PRO A 331 -0.48 -32.54 -5.47
C PRO A 331 -0.06 -33.63 -4.46
N SER A 332 1.11 -34.25 -4.65
CA SER A 332 1.68 -35.23 -3.73
C SER A 332 2.38 -34.61 -2.51
N VAL A 333 2.61 -33.29 -2.52
CA VAL A 333 3.22 -32.56 -1.42
C VAL A 333 2.11 -32.09 -0.48
N PRO A 334 2.22 -32.31 0.85
CA PRO A 334 1.26 -31.76 1.80
C PRO A 334 1.14 -30.25 1.60
N ALA A 335 -0.09 -29.74 1.47
CA ALA A 335 -0.32 -28.30 1.37
C ALA A 335 0.37 -27.59 2.55
N PRO A 336 1.05 -26.44 2.33
CA PRO A 336 1.65 -25.70 3.43
C PRO A 336 0.59 -25.49 4.52
N PRO A 337 0.89 -25.78 5.80
CA PRO A 337 -0.11 -25.76 6.86
C PRO A 337 -0.68 -24.36 7.16
N ALA A 338 -0.14 -23.31 6.54
CA ALA A 338 -0.61 -21.93 6.66
C ALA A 338 -0.05 -21.09 5.48
N PRO A 339 -0.61 -19.89 5.21
CA PRO A 339 0.11 -18.91 4.42
C PRO A 339 1.51 -18.70 5.01
N LEU A 340 2.52 -18.64 4.13
CA LEU A 340 3.90 -18.35 4.51
C LEU A 340 3.90 -17.18 5.50
N PRO A 341 4.57 -17.33 6.66
CA PRO A 341 4.53 -16.30 7.68
C PRO A 341 5.08 -15.00 7.10
N VAL A 342 4.20 -14.00 6.92
CA VAL A 342 4.63 -12.64 6.65
C VAL A 342 5.15 -12.12 7.99
N VAL A 343 6.46 -12.18 8.19
CA VAL A 343 7.08 -11.57 9.37
C VAL A 343 7.12 -10.06 9.13
N ARG A 344 6.00 -9.39 9.38
CA ARG A 344 5.97 -7.93 9.45
C ARG A 344 6.59 -7.50 10.77
N THR A 345 7.51 -6.55 10.70
CA THR A 345 8.14 -5.97 11.88
C THR A 345 7.78 -4.49 11.96
N VAL A 346 7.66 -3.97 13.18
CA VAL A 346 7.53 -2.54 13.42
C VAL A 346 8.93 -2.01 13.74
N PRO A 347 9.43 -0.98 13.03
CA PRO A 347 10.73 -0.40 13.31
C PRO A 347 10.84 0.04 14.77
N GLN A 348 11.99 -0.20 15.41
CA GLN A 348 12.17 0.09 16.84
C GLN A 348 11.96 1.57 17.19
N HIS A 349 12.28 2.50 16.28
CA HIS A 349 12.01 3.93 16.49
C HIS A 349 10.50 4.22 16.53
N VAL A 350 9.69 3.57 15.69
CA VAL A 350 8.22 3.69 15.73
C VAL A 350 7.66 3.09 17.01
N LYS A 351 8.18 1.93 17.43
CA LYS A 351 7.78 1.33 18.71
C LYS A 351 8.07 2.27 19.88
N ARG A 352 9.26 2.91 19.91
CA ARG A 352 9.58 3.96 20.89
C ARG A 352 8.62 5.14 20.82
N TRP A 353 8.27 5.63 19.62
CA TRP A 353 7.27 6.71 19.50
C TRP A 353 5.94 6.32 20.15
N ILE A 354 5.46 5.10 19.93
CA ILE A 354 4.22 4.59 20.51
C ILE A 354 4.34 4.43 22.04
N ASP A 355 5.41 3.80 22.51
CA ASP A 355 5.60 3.49 23.93
C ASP A 355 5.80 4.75 24.79
N GLU A 356 6.56 5.72 24.28
CA GLU A 356 6.99 6.93 25.00
C GLU A 356 6.02 8.12 24.80
N ALA A 357 4.96 7.98 23.99
CA ALA A 357 4.01 9.06 23.75
C ALA A 357 3.34 9.54 25.05
N ASP A 358 3.32 10.86 25.30
CA ASP A 358 2.53 11.44 26.40
C ASP A 358 1.04 11.37 26.06
N SER A 359 0.68 11.58 24.79
CA SER A 359 -0.70 11.63 24.31
C SER A 359 -0.85 10.98 22.93
N VAL A 360 -2.07 10.60 22.55
CA VAL A 360 -2.36 10.07 21.20
C VAL A 360 -3.53 10.80 20.52
N ILE A 361 -3.35 11.14 19.25
CA ILE A 361 -4.41 11.61 18.36
C ILE A 361 -4.73 10.47 17.39
N ILE A 362 -5.91 9.89 17.49
CA ILE A 362 -6.32 8.75 16.65
C ILE A 362 -7.03 9.29 15.42
N HIS A 363 -6.48 8.99 14.25
CA HIS A 363 -7.07 9.30 12.95
C HIS A 363 -7.54 7.98 12.31
N ALA A 364 -8.83 7.79 12.10
CA ALA A 364 -9.36 6.49 11.69
C ALA A 364 -10.20 6.55 10.42
N GLY A 365 -9.95 5.62 9.50
CA GLY A 365 -10.78 5.38 8.32
C GLY A 365 -11.39 3.98 8.27
N ALA A 366 -12.05 3.67 7.16
CA ALA A 366 -12.82 2.44 7.01
C ALA A 366 -11.98 1.16 7.16
N GLY A 367 -10.67 1.23 6.90
CA GLY A 367 -9.75 0.11 7.11
C GLY A 367 -9.64 -0.32 8.59
N LEU A 368 -9.86 0.57 9.55
CA LEU A 368 -9.92 0.20 10.96
C LEU A 368 -11.15 -0.69 11.24
N SER A 369 -12.29 -0.36 10.63
CA SER A 369 -13.52 -1.14 10.74
C SER A 369 -13.45 -2.45 9.95
N ALA A 370 -12.67 -2.49 8.86
CA ALA A 370 -12.36 -3.71 8.14
C ALA A 370 -11.48 -4.71 8.93
N ASP A 371 -10.89 -4.30 10.05
CA ASP A 371 -10.25 -5.18 11.03
C ASP A 371 -11.18 -5.50 12.23
N ALA A 372 -12.37 -4.89 12.27
CA ALA A 372 -13.26 -4.98 13.40
C ALA A 372 -14.15 -6.23 13.31
N VAL A 373 -13.60 -7.37 13.69
CA VAL A 373 -14.34 -8.64 13.79
C VAL A 373 -15.44 -8.51 14.82
N SER A 374 -16.67 -8.87 14.43
CA SER A 374 -17.81 -9.04 15.32
C SER A 374 -17.87 -10.48 15.82
N GLU A 375 -18.09 -10.67 17.12
CA GLU A 375 -18.27 -12.01 17.70
C GLU A 375 -19.52 -12.70 17.13
N ALA A 376 -20.63 -11.97 17.01
CA ALA A 376 -21.89 -12.50 16.50
C ALA A 376 -21.83 -12.88 15.01
N VAL A 377 -21.12 -12.08 14.21
CA VAL A 377 -21.02 -12.31 12.75
C VAL A 377 -19.82 -13.17 12.38
N GLY A 378 -18.76 -13.22 13.19
CA GLY A 378 -17.53 -13.95 12.90
C GLY A 378 -16.71 -13.41 11.72
N LEU A 379 -17.05 -12.25 11.20
CA LEU A 379 -16.37 -11.55 10.09
C LEU A 379 -16.16 -10.08 10.46
N PRO A 380 -15.15 -9.40 9.89
CA PRO A 380 -14.95 -7.98 10.10
C PRO A 380 -15.98 -7.13 9.34
N LEU A 381 -16.13 -5.85 9.74
CA LEU A 381 -16.93 -4.86 9.02
C LEU A 381 -16.19 -4.34 7.77
N ASP A 382 -15.86 -5.24 6.86
CA ASP A 382 -15.22 -4.91 5.59
C ASP A 382 -16.27 -4.69 4.51
N TYR A 383 -16.44 -3.42 4.10
CA TYR A 383 -17.43 -3.05 3.09
C TYR A 383 -17.11 -3.62 1.70
N THR A 384 -15.88 -4.09 1.47
CA THR A 384 -15.46 -4.69 0.20
C THR A 384 -15.60 -6.21 0.18
N SER A 385 -15.95 -6.84 1.32
CA SER A 385 -16.01 -8.29 1.46
C SER A 385 -17.31 -8.87 0.86
N PRO A 386 -17.21 -9.73 -0.18
CA PRO A 386 -18.39 -10.42 -0.70
C PRO A 386 -18.93 -11.46 0.26
N ALA A 387 -18.05 -12.09 1.05
CA ALA A 387 -18.45 -13.06 2.07
C ALA A 387 -19.29 -12.41 3.17
N LEU A 388 -18.92 -11.21 3.60
CA LEU A 388 -19.70 -10.46 4.58
C LEU A 388 -21.08 -10.10 4.03
N PHE A 389 -21.11 -9.54 2.81
CA PHE A 389 -22.36 -9.12 2.19
C PHE A 389 -23.33 -10.28 1.97
N ALA A 390 -22.84 -11.41 1.46
CA ALA A 390 -23.64 -12.62 1.29
C ALA A 390 -24.16 -13.17 2.62
N LYS A 391 -23.37 -13.05 3.70
CA LYS A 391 -23.77 -13.50 5.04
C LYS A 391 -24.88 -12.63 5.62
N LEU A 392 -24.81 -11.31 5.44
CA LEU A 392 -25.79 -10.38 6.01
C LEU A 392 -27.04 -10.21 5.14
N TYR A 393 -26.91 -10.32 3.82
CA TYR A 393 -27.96 -9.97 2.86
C TYR A 393 -28.08 -10.99 1.71
N PRO A 394 -28.34 -12.28 1.99
CA PRO A 394 -28.37 -13.31 0.95
C PRO A 394 -29.40 -13.01 -0.15
N GLY A 395 -30.58 -12.47 0.22
CA GLY A 395 -31.61 -12.08 -0.73
C GLY A 395 -31.19 -11.00 -1.73
N LEU A 396 -30.35 -10.05 -1.32
CA LEU A 396 -29.81 -9.06 -2.25
C LEU A 396 -28.82 -9.68 -3.23
N VAL A 397 -28.05 -10.68 -2.80
CA VAL A 397 -27.16 -11.43 -3.69
C VAL A 397 -27.96 -12.23 -4.74
N GLU A 398 -29.07 -12.83 -4.32
CA GLU A 398 -29.96 -13.62 -5.17
C GLU A 398 -30.67 -12.77 -6.24
N HIS A 399 -31.12 -11.56 -5.88
CA HIS A 399 -32.04 -10.78 -6.71
C HIS A 399 -31.45 -9.52 -7.33
N THR A 400 -30.21 -9.14 -6.99
CA THR A 400 -29.55 -7.93 -7.52
C THR A 400 -28.13 -8.22 -8.01
N SER A 401 -27.50 -7.23 -8.65
CA SER A 401 -26.09 -7.28 -9.06
C SER A 401 -25.11 -6.93 -7.93
N LEU A 402 -25.60 -6.53 -6.75
CA LEU A 402 -24.77 -6.10 -5.61
C LEU A 402 -23.99 -7.28 -5.02
N ARG A 403 -22.69 -7.11 -4.78
CA ARG A 403 -21.82 -8.19 -4.26
C ARG A 403 -21.06 -7.80 -3.01
N CYS A 404 -20.95 -6.52 -2.68
CA CYS A 404 -20.40 -6.05 -1.43
C CYS A 404 -21.18 -4.84 -0.89
N LEU A 405 -20.99 -4.50 0.39
CA LEU A 405 -21.65 -3.33 0.99
C LEU A 405 -21.26 -2.03 0.29
N TYR A 406 -20.05 -1.93 -0.25
CA TYR A 406 -19.59 -0.76 -0.99
C TYR A 406 -20.45 -0.48 -2.23
N ASP A 407 -20.96 -1.52 -2.89
CA ASP A 407 -21.83 -1.40 -4.07
C ASP A 407 -23.17 -0.70 -3.74
N THR A 408 -23.57 -0.70 -2.46
CA THR A 408 -24.83 -0.08 -2.00
C THR A 408 -24.73 1.44 -1.86
N ILE A 409 -23.51 1.98 -1.83
CA ILE A 409 -23.27 3.41 -1.62
C ILE A 409 -23.64 4.16 -2.90
N GLY A 410 -24.67 5.00 -2.83
CA GLY A 410 -25.17 5.75 -3.99
C GLY A 410 -25.91 4.88 -5.02
N HIS A 411 -26.25 3.64 -4.66
CA HIS A 411 -27.05 2.76 -5.52
C HIS A 411 -28.45 3.34 -5.74
N ASP A 412 -28.92 3.29 -6.98
CA ASP A 412 -30.30 3.64 -7.34
C ASP A 412 -31.18 2.40 -7.18
N TRP A 413 -32.19 2.49 -6.32
CA TRP A 413 -33.02 1.36 -5.92
C TRP A 413 -34.35 1.40 -6.65
N ASP A 414 -34.58 0.43 -7.55
CA ASP A 414 -35.83 0.34 -8.31
C ASP A 414 -37.06 0.14 -7.40
N ASP A 415 -36.90 -0.62 -6.31
CA ASP A 415 -37.94 -0.84 -5.30
C ASP A 415 -37.60 -0.13 -3.97
N PRO A 416 -38.35 0.93 -3.59
CA PRO A 416 -38.16 1.62 -2.32
C PRO A 416 -38.31 0.74 -1.07
N LEU A 417 -39.10 -0.34 -1.13
CA LEU A 417 -39.29 -1.25 0.00
C LEU A 417 -38.09 -2.19 0.20
N VAL A 418 -37.36 -2.50 -0.88
CA VAL A 418 -36.07 -3.21 -0.80
C VAL A 418 -35.01 -2.29 -0.21
N LYS A 419 -34.93 -1.04 -0.70
CA LYS A 419 -34.06 0.00 -0.13
C LYS A 419 -34.23 0.13 1.37
N TRP A 420 -35.48 0.25 1.84
CA TRP A 420 -35.77 0.44 3.26
C TRP A 420 -35.52 -0.81 4.11
N ALA A 421 -35.79 -2.01 3.59
CA ALA A 421 -35.40 -3.25 4.26
C ALA A 421 -33.88 -3.31 4.48
N PHE A 422 -33.10 -2.98 3.45
CA PHE A 422 -31.64 -2.89 3.56
C PHE A 422 -31.21 -1.81 4.56
N ILE A 423 -31.70 -0.58 4.45
CA ILE A 423 -31.31 0.54 5.33
C ILE A 423 -31.58 0.19 6.81
N LEU A 424 -32.78 -0.28 7.14
CA LEU A 424 -33.15 -0.59 8.52
C LEU A 424 -32.33 -1.76 9.07
N SER A 425 -32.12 -2.80 8.26
CA SER A 425 -31.29 -3.96 8.62
C SER A 425 -29.82 -3.59 8.79
N HIS A 426 -29.27 -2.80 7.87
CA HIS A 426 -27.90 -2.32 7.92
C HIS A 426 -27.65 -1.41 9.12
N GLY A 427 -28.56 -0.46 9.39
CA GLY A 427 -28.49 0.39 10.57
C GLY A 427 -28.51 -0.41 11.88
N TYR A 428 -29.30 -1.48 11.95
CA TYR A 428 -29.31 -2.37 13.12
C TYR A 428 -27.98 -3.13 13.25
N ASN A 429 -27.53 -3.78 12.18
CA ASN A 429 -26.30 -4.60 12.20
C ASN A 429 -25.08 -3.77 12.57
N VAL A 430 -24.87 -2.62 11.93
CA VAL A 430 -23.67 -1.79 12.15
C VAL A 430 -23.65 -1.18 13.56
N GLN A 431 -24.79 -0.68 14.06
CA GLN A 431 -24.84 -0.10 15.40
C GLN A 431 -24.68 -1.14 16.53
N ASN A 432 -24.95 -2.42 16.24
CA ASN A 432 -24.75 -3.53 17.18
C ASN A 432 -23.49 -4.36 16.86
N TRP A 433 -22.61 -3.87 15.99
CA TRP A 433 -21.47 -4.65 15.50
C TRP A 433 -20.47 -5.02 16.61
N ALA A 434 -20.27 -4.11 17.55
CA ALA A 434 -19.48 -4.27 18.77
C ALA A 434 -20.17 -3.54 19.93
N THR A 435 -20.07 -4.11 21.14
CA THR A 435 -20.64 -3.52 22.37
C THR A 435 -19.59 -3.50 23.48
N PRO A 436 -19.79 -2.76 24.59
CA PRO A 436 -18.84 -2.79 25.70
C PRO A 436 -18.67 -4.18 26.32
N SER A 437 -19.71 -5.02 26.27
CA SER A 437 -19.67 -6.43 26.73
C SER A 437 -19.08 -7.41 25.71
N SER A 438 -19.01 -7.02 24.44
CA SER A 438 -18.45 -7.81 23.33
C SER A 438 -17.73 -6.85 22.36
N PRO A 439 -16.59 -6.26 22.77
CA PRO A 439 -15.91 -5.27 21.95
C PRO A 439 -15.11 -5.96 20.85
N SER A 440 -14.98 -5.31 19.70
CA SER A 440 -14.09 -5.82 18.66
C SER A 440 -12.63 -5.76 19.12
N PRO A 441 -11.81 -6.81 18.90
CA PRO A 441 -10.43 -6.86 19.39
C PRO A 441 -9.58 -5.64 19.02
N VAL A 442 -9.74 -5.11 17.80
CA VAL A 442 -8.97 -3.95 17.33
C VAL A 442 -9.31 -2.68 18.12
N TYR A 443 -10.60 -2.42 18.37
CA TYR A 443 -11.06 -1.26 19.13
C TYR A 443 -10.77 -1.40 20.62
N ALA A 444 -10.94 -2.59 21.20
CA ALA A 444 -10.61 -2.87 22.59
C ALA A 444 -9.12 -2.63 22.88
N THR A 445 -8.26 -3.13 22.00
CA THR A 445 -6.81 -2.97 22.08
C THR A 445 -6.45 -1.49 21.93
N LEU A 446 -6.97 -0.81 20.91
CA LEU A 446 -6.76 0.63 20.72
C LEU A 446 -7.22 1.48 21.92
N LEU A 447 -8.34 1.15 22.56
CA LEU A 447 -8.85 1.88 23.72
C LEU A 447 -7.93 1.72 24.93
N ARG A 448 -7.40 0.50 25.17
CA ARG A 448 -6.41 0.27 26.24
C ARG A 448 -5.14 1.10 26.00
N TYR A 449 -4.62 1.10 24.77
CA TYR A 449 -3.49 1.96 24.41
C TYR A 449 -3.79 3.43 24.71
N ALA A 450 -4.91 3.94 24.19
CA ALA A 450 -5.30 5.33 24.36
C ALA A 450 -5.46 5.74 25.83
N ARG A 451 -6.05 4.87 26.66
CA ARG A 451 -6.21 5.10 28.11
C ARG A 451 -4.90 5.03 28.90
N SER A 452 -3.92 4.27 28.42
CA SER A 452 -2.59 4.20 29.05
C SER A 452 -1.76 5.48 28.89
N ARG A 453 -2.17 6.42 28.03
CA ARG A 453 -1.43 7.66 27.76
C ARG A 453 -1.71 8.72 28.84
N PRO A 454 -0.69 9.25 29.54
CA PRO A 454 -0.87 10.16 30.68
C PRO A 454 -1.45 11.53 30.31
N GLY A 455 -1.26 12.00 29.08
CA GLY A 455 -1.85 13.21 28.54
C GLY A 455 -3.20 13.01 27.86
N GLY A 456 -3.65 11.75 27.73
CA GLY A 456 -4.94 11.40 27.19
C GLY A 456 -4.94 11.28 25.66
N PHE A 457 -6.15 11.33 25.10
CA PHE A 457 -6.35 11.09 23.68
C PHE A 457 -7.56 11.82 23.10
N THR A 458 -7.57 11.97 21.78
CA THR A 458 -8.72 12.43 21.00
C THR A 458 -8.82 11.64 19.70
N VAL A 459 -10.02 11.53 19.13
CA VAL A 459 -10.31 10.74 17.93
C VAL A 459 -10.91 11.64 16.85
N LEU A 460 -10.39 11.50 15.63
CA LEU A 460 -10.96 12.02 14.39
C LEU A 460 -11.21 10.84 13.45
N THR A 461 -12.43 10.69 12.95
CA THR A 461 -12.74 9.60 12.01
C THR A 461 -13.59 10.04 10.84
N SER A 462 -13.38 9.41 9.68
CA SER A 462 -14.31 9.47 8.55
C SER A 462 -15.45 8.45 8.66
N ASN A 463 -15.40 7.53 9.63
CA ASN A 463 -16.35 6.44 9.73
C ASN A 463 -17.66 6.94 10.38
N ALA A 464 -18.78 6.38 9.91
CA ALA A 464 -20.12 6.67 10.42
C ALA A 464 -20.73 5.48 11.19
N ASP A 465 -19.94 4.44 11.43
CA ASP A 465 -20.38 3.11 11.91
C ASP A 465 -20.66 3.01 13.43
N ASN A 466 -20.38 4.07 14.20
CA ASN A 466 -20.55 4.10 15.65
C ASN A 466 -19.62 3.15 16.46
N LEU A 467 -18.59 2.57 15.85
CA LEU A 467 -17.73 1.59 16.52
C LEU A 467 -16.89 2.18 17.66
N PHE A 468 -16.50 3.45 17.58
CA PHE A 468 -15.79 4.12 18.68
C PHE A 468 -16.66 4.22 19.95
N PRO A 469 -17.83 4.90 19.95
CA PRO A 469 -18.70 4.93 21.12
C PRO A 469 -19.13 3.53 21.58
N SER A 470 -19.49 2.63 20.67
CA SER A 470 -19.98 1.30 21.04
C SER A 470 -18.90 0.41 21.64
N SER A 471 -17.62 0.70 21.37
CA SER A 471 -16.47 0.04 22.00
C SER A 471 -15.98 0.72 23.28
N GLY A 472 -16.70 1.73 23.79
CA GLY A 472 -16.41 2.37 25.08
C GLY A 472 -15.52 3.62 25.02
N PHE A 473 -15.30 4.20 23.84
CA PHE A 473 -14.68 5.52 23.74
C PHE A 473 -15.65 6.61 24.22
N PRO A 474 -15.23 7.57 25.06
CA PRO A 474 -16.08 8.67 25.48
C PRO A 474 -16.51 9.53 24.28
N SER A 475 -17.80 9.82 24.17
CA SER A 475 -18.34 10.70 23.11
C SER A 475 -17.71 12.10 23.12
N THR A 476 -17.24 12.56 24.27
CA THR A 476 -16.54 13.84 24.44
C THR A 476 -15.14 13.87 23.80
N HIS A 477 -14.55 12.72 23.48
CA HIS A 477 -13.19 12.61 22.92
C HIS A 477 -13.19 12.32 21.42
N PHE A 478 -14.35 12.37 20.77
CA PHE A 478 -14.55 11.86 19.41
C PHE A 478 -15.14 12.92 18.49
N HIS A 479 -14.71 12.93 17.22
CA HIS A 479 -15.29 13.76 16.18
C HIS A 479 -15.39 13.01 14.85
N ALA A 480 -16.59 12.99 14.25
CA ALA A 480 -16.86 12.37 12.95
C ALA A 480 -17.47 13.39 11.97
N PRO A 481 -16.64 14.13 11.19
CA PRO A 481 -17.11 15.15 10.25
C PRO A 481 -17.98 14.61 9.10
N GLN A 482 -17.93 13.30 8.87
CA GLN A 482 -18.72 12.60 7.84
C GLN A 482 -20.11 12.19 8.32
N GLY A 483 -20.42 12.39 9.60
CA GLY A 483 -21.71 12.07 10.21
C GLY A 483 -21.72 10.72 10.93
N SER A 484 -22.92 10.17 11.14
CA SER A 484 -23.14 8.94 11.90
C SER A 484 -24.41 8.22 11.44
N TYR A 485 -24.37 6.89 11.42
CA TYR A 485 -25.55 6.04 11.21
C TYR A 485 -26.52 6.06 12.38
N THR A 486 -26.15 6.61 13.53
CA THR A 486 -27.02 6.69 14.74
C THR A 486 -28.19 7.66 14.61
N GLU A 487 -28.21 8.48 13.56
CA GLU A 487 -29.26 9.47 13.32
C GLU A 487 -29.74 9.42 11.88
N PHE A 488 -31.01 9.73 11.66
CA PHE A 488 -31.59 10.01 10.35
C PHE A 488 -31.63 11.52 10.08
N GLN A 489 -31.55 11.88 8.80
CA GLN A 489 -31.72 13.24 8.30
C GLN A 489 -32.61 13.29 7.06
N CYS A 490 -33.23 14.45 6.82
CA CYS A 490 -33.98 14.69 5.61
C CYS A 490 -33.06 14.94 4.41
N LEU A 491 -33.42 14.42 3.23
CA LEU A 491 -32.68 14.65 1.98
C LEU A 491 -33.12 15.91 1.21
N SER A 492 -34.15 16.62 1.70
CA SER A 492 -34.56 17.91 1.12
C SER A 492 -33.57 19.03 1.44
N PRO A 493 -32.93 19.67 0.44
CA PRO A 493 -32.01 20.79 0.68
C PRO A 493 -32.70 21.98 1.36
N SER A 494 -34.00 22.19 1.09
CA SER A 494 -34.79 23.23 1.74
C SER A 494 -34.91 23.01 3.24
N CYS A 495 -35.15 21.75 3.67
CA CYS A 495 -35.18 21.42 5.09
C CYS A 495 -33.81 21.63 5.76
N ALA A 496 -32.74 21.17 5.11
CA ALA A 496 -31.38 21.32 5.62
C ALA A 496 -30.98 22.80 5.79
N ALA A 497 -31.40 23.67 4.86
CA ALA A 497 -31.08 25.10 4.89
C ALA A 497 -31.97 25.91 5.85
N GLN A 498 -33.28 25.66 5.84
CA GLN A 498 -34.27 26.51 6.51
C GLN A 498 -34.63 26.04 7.92
N ASN A 499 -34.53 24.74 8.19
CA ASN A 499 -34.88 24.15 9.48
C ASN A 499 -33.88 23.05 9.92
N PRO A 500 -32.58 23.37 10.14
CA PRO A 500 -31.56 22.36 10.42
C PRO A 500 -31.87 21.43 11.62
N PRO A 501 -32.41 21.92 12.76
CA PRO A 501 -32.78 21.03 13.87
C PRO A 501 -33.87 20.02 13.48
N SER A 502 -34.92 20.47 12.77
CA SER A 502 -36.01 19.61 12.33
C SER A 502 -35.65 18.72 11.13
N ALA A 503 -34.59 19.07 10.39
CA ALA A 503 -34.01 18.23 9.35
C ALA A 503 -33.22 17.05 9.92
N ARG A 504 -32.84 17.08 11.21
CA ARG A 504 -32.40 15.90 11.97
C ARG A 504 -33.64 15.14 12.43
N VAL A 505 -34.03 14.14 11.63
CA VAL A 505 -35.24 13.34 11.83
C VAL A 505 -35.26 12.65 13.20
N GLY A 506 -34.08 12.31 13.72
CA GLY A 506 -33.89 11.77 15.07
C GLY A 506 -33.01 10.52 15.08
N PRO A 507 -32.92 9.82 16.23
CA PRO A 507 -32.15 8.58 16.35
C PRO A 507 -32.66 7.49 15.39
N SER A 508 -31.74 6.75 14.77
CA SER A 508 -32.08 5.70 13.81
C SER A 508 -32.39 4.35 14.46
N LEU A 509 -31.72 4.03 15.57
CA LEU A 509 -31.79 2.73 16.22
C LEU A 509 -33.21 2.28 16.59
N PRO A 510 -34.14 3.15 17.07
CA PRO A 510 -35.52 2.74 17.34
C PRO A 510 -36.25 2.18 16.10
N ALA A 511 -36.11 2.81 14.93
CA ALA A 511 -36.74 2.31 13.71
C ALA A 511 -36.07 1.02 13.21
N CYS A 512 -34.74 0.95 13.27
CA CYS A 512 -33.98 -0.26 12.96
C CYS A 512 -34.40 -1.45 13.85
N THR A 513 -34.52 -1.22 15.15
CA THR A 513 -34.93 -2.23 16.13
C THR A 513 -36.38 -2.64 15.94
N ALA A 514 -37.28 -1.69 15.65
CA ALA A 514 -38.68 -1.97 15.35
C ALA A 514 -38.82 -2.89 14.12
N ALA A 515 -38.05 -2.64 13.05
CA ALA A 515 -38.03 -3.51 11.88
C ALA A 515 -37.53 -4.92 12.19
N HIS A 516 -36.47 -5.06 13.00
CA HIS A 516 -35.95 -6.38 13.40
C HIS A 516 -36.88 -7.14 14.35
N SER A 517 -37.62 -6.43 15.21
CA SER A 517 -38.48 -7.03 16.23
C SER A 517 -39.89 -7.32 15.73
N THR A 518 -40.31 -6.71 14.63
CA THR A 518 -41.65 -6.92 14.04
C THR A 518 -41.68 -8.21 13.22
N PRO A 519 -42.51 -9.21 13.59
CA PRO A 519 -42.59 -10.46 12.85
C PRO A 519 -42.95 -10.24 11.38
N GLY A 520 -42.18 -10.84 10.47
CA GLY A 520 -42.41 -10.75 9.02
C GLY A 520 -41.97 -9.44 8.36
N ALA A 521 -41.42 -8.47 9.11
CA ALA A 521 -40.97 -7.21 8.53
C ALA A 521 -39.66 -7.36 7.73
N LEU A 522 -38.69 -8.15 8.22
CA LEU A 522 -37.42 -8.41 7.55
C LEU A 522 -37.28 -9.91 7.29
N ASP A 523 -37.35 -10.29 6.01
CA ASP A 523 -37.05 -11.64 5.55
C ASP A 523 -35.70 -11.64 4.79
N PRO A 524 -34.77 -12.55 5.12
CA PRO A 524 -33.40 -12.50 4.61
C PRO A 524 -33.26 -12.85 3.12
N HIS A 525 -34.24 -13.51 2.51
CA HIS A 525 -34.22 -13.90 1.09
C HIS A 525 -34.93 -12.88 0.20
N THR A 526 -36.07 -12.36 0.64
CA THR A 526 -36.80 -11.36 -0.13
C THR A 526 -36.20 -9.96 0.04
N MET A 527 -35.62 -9.67 1.22
CA MET A 527 -35.02 -8.37 1.56
C MET A 527 -35.91 -7.18 1.17
N ARG A 528 -37.22 -7.32 1.38
CA ARG A 528 -38.25 -6.36 0.96
C ARG A 528 -39.28 -6.17 2.06
N LEU A 529 -39.52 -4.93 2.49
CA LEU A 529 -40.54 -4.65 3.49
C LEU A 529 -41.96 -4.97 2.95
N PRO A 530 -42.85 -5.56 3.76
CA PRO A 530 -44.27 -5.68 3.41
C PRO A 530 -44.93 -4.30 3.26
N PRO A 531 -45.72 -4.04 2.20
CA PRO A 531 -46.35 -2.73 1.98
C PRO A 531 -47.27 -2.25 3.10
N ASP A 532 -47.89 -3.17 3.84
CA ASP A 532 -48.78 -2.91 4.98
C ASP A 532 -48.01 -2.51 6.25
N LEU A 533 -46.77 -2.99 6.42
CA LEU A 533 -45.90 -2.64 7.55
C LEU A 533 -45.02 -1.41 7.27
N ALA A 534 -44.74 -1.11 6.00
CA ALA A 534 -43.83 -0.02 5.62
C ALA A 534 -44.21 1.36 6.20
N PRO A 535 -45.49 1.80 6.24
CA PRO A 535 -45.85 3.13 6.74
C PRO A 535 -45.55 3.37 8.23
N SER A 536 -45.51 2.31 9.05
CA SER A 536 -45.21 2.40 10.49
C SER A 536 -43.71 2.26 10.80
N LEU A 537 -42.94 1.63 9.91
CA LEU A 537 -41.51 1.37 10.10
C LEU A 537 -40.60 2.43 9.44
N ILE A 538 -41.04 3.04 8.34
CA ILE A 538 -40.23 4.01 7.60
C ILE A 538 -40.29 5.39 8.29
N PRO A 539 -39.14 5.96 8.70
CA PRO A 539 -39.10 7.27 9.34
C PRO A 539 -39.54 8.40 8.39
N ARG A 540 -40.17 9.43 8.97
CA ARG A 540 -40.64 10.63 8.25
C ARG A 540 -40.01 11.87 8.82
N CYS A 541 -39.65 12.81 7.95
CA CYS A 541 -39.16 14.11 8.37
C CYS A 541 -40.24 14.89 9.12
N PRO A 542 -40.00 15.36 10.37
CA PRO A 542 -40.99 16.11 11.11
C PRO A 542 -41.27 17.51 10.52
N ALA A 543 -40.36 18.05 9.70
CA ALA A 543 -40.51 19.37 9.09
C ALA A 543 -41.41 19.37 7.84
N CYS A 544 -41.27 18.36 6.96
CA CYS A 544 -41.96 18.32 5.67
C CYS A 544 -42.75 17.03 5.40
N GLY A 545 -42.73 16.05 6.30
CA GLY A 545 -43.49 14.80 6.21
C GLY A 545 -42.96 13.76 5.22
N THR A 546 -41.90 14.08 4.45
CA THR A 546 -41.32 13.16 3.46
C THR A 546 -40.69 11.93 4.12
N THR A 547 -40.75 10.79 3.42
CA THR A 547 -39.98 9.57 3.72
C THR A 547 -38.63 9.56 3.01
N ASP A 548 -38.29 10.60 2.24
CA ASP A 548 -36.98 10.76 1.64
C ASP A 548 -35.97 11.25 2.69
N VAL A 549 -35.60 10.30 3.53
CA VAL A 549 -34.68 10.47 4.66
C VAL A 549 -33.62 9.37 4.57
N PHE A 550 -32.44 9.64 5.12
CA PHE A 550 -31.31 8.71 5.11
C PHE A 550 -30.49 8.88 6.38
N PHE A 551 -29.55 7.99 6.64
CA PHE A 551 -28.61 8.19 7.74
C PHE A 551 -27.94 9.56 7.63
N ARG A 552 -27.60 10.17 8.77
CA ARG A 552 -26.91 11.46 8.83
C ARG A 552 -25.47 11.29 8.40
N VAL A 553 -25.25 11.17 7.10
CA VAL A 553 -23.93 11.07 6.47
C VAL A 553 -23.79 12.04 5.33
N ARG A 554 -22.57 12.53 5.10
CA ARG A 554 -22.33 13.51 4.04
C ARG A 554 -22.42 12.85 2.66
N GLY A 555 -23.44 13.21 1.89
CA GLY A 555 -23.62 12.75 0.50
C GLY A 555 -24.09 13.84 -0.47
N GLY A 556 -24.32 15.07 -0.02
CA GLY A 556 -24.78 16.15 -0.88
C GLY A 556 -25.13 17.44 -0.12
N PRO A 557 -25.73 18.43 -0.81
CA PRO A 557 -26.11 19.72 -0.22
C PRO A 557 -27.21 19.60 0.85
N TRP A 558 -27.81 18.42 0.98
CA TRP A 558 -28.79 18.07 2.00
C TRP A 558 -28.15 17.66 3.33
N PHE A 559 -26.82 17.47 3.42
CA PHE A 559 -26.16 17.08 4.66
C PHE A 559 -26.41 18.08 5.80
N VAL A 560 -26.91 17.57 6.94
CA VAL A 560 -27.17 18.40 8.12
C VAL A 560 -25.94 18.37 9.02
N GLU A 561 -25.18 19.46 8.99
CA GLU A 561 -23.95 19.61 9.77
C GLU A 561 -24.17 19.38 11.27
N GLY A 562 -23.17 18.77 11.90
CA GLY A 562 -23.07 18.65 13.35
C GLY A 562 -23.02 20.02 14.05
N PRO A 563 -23.24 20.08 15.37
CA PRO A 563 -22.98 21.30 16.13
C PRO A 563 -21.55 21.79 15.90
N ARG A 564 -21.35 23.07 15.57
CA ARG A 564 -20.00 23.65 15.39
C ARG A 564 -19.09 23.45 16.61
N THR A 565 -19.70 23.34 17.80
CA THR A 565 -19.03 23.09 19.07
C THR A 565 -18.24 21.78 19.09
N GLU A 566 -18.68 20.73 18.40
CA GLU A 566 -17.96 19.44 18.36
C GLU A 566 -16.61 19.57 17.64
N ARG A 567 -16.61 20.29 16.50
CA ARG A 567 -15.39 20.56 15.72
C ARG A 567 -14.42 21.44 16.51
N LEU A 568 -14.94 22.49 17.14
CA LEU A 568 -14.13 23.40 17.96
C LEU A 568 -13.53 22.66 19.15
N ALA A 569 -14.33 21.86 19.86
CA ALA A 569 -13.86 21.08 21.00
C ALA A 569 -12.78 20.07 20.60
N HIS A 570 -12.88 19.44 19.42
CA HIS A 570 -11.82 18.56 18.92
C HIS A 570 -10.54 19.35 18.62
N ALA A 571 -10.64 20.49 17.95
CA ALA A 571 -9.48 21.35 17.66
C ALA A 571 -8.79 21.85 18.95
N GLU A 572 -9.58 22.26 19.95
CA GLU A 572 -9.08 22.66 21.28
C GLU A 572 -8.36 21.50 21.99
N ARG A 573 -8.90 20.28 21.93
CA ARG A 573 -8.22 19.10 22.47
C ARG A 573 -6.90 18.85 21.76
N VAL A 574 -6.88 18.85 20.42
CA VAL A 574 -5.64 18.65 19.65
C VAL A 574 -4.59 19.69 20.05
N ALA A 575 -4.96 20.98 20.10
CA ALA A 575 -4.08 22.05 20.52
C ALA A 575 -3.54 21.82 21.94
N HIS A 576 -4.42 21.47 22.89
CA HIS A 576 -4.03 21.19 24.27
C HIS A 576 -3.03 20.03 24.39
N LEU A 577 -3.24 18.92 23.67
CA LEU A 577 -2.33 17.77 23.70
C LEU A 577 -0.94 18.15 23.17
N VAL A 578 -0.89 18.92 22.06
CA VAL A 578 0.37 19.35 21.45
C VAL A 578 1.11 20.37 22.34
N GLU A 579 0.41 21.36 22.88
CA GLU A 579 0.99 22.36 23.79
C GLU A 579 1.55 21.72 25.05
N ARG A 580 0.82 20.75 25.62
CA ARG A 580 1.26 19.98 26.78
C ARG A 580 2.54 19.20 26.48
N ALA A 581 2.58 18.48 25.36
CA ALA A 581 3.76 17.70 24.97
C ALA A 581 4.98 18.61 24.80
N ARG A 582 4.80 19.76 24.12
CA ARG A 582 5.84 20.77 23.97
C ARG A 582 6.35 21.30 25.32
N ALA A 583 5.44 21.64 26.24
CA ALA A 583 5.81 22.17 27.55
C ALA A 583 6.61 21.17 28.41
N ARG A 584 6.46 19.87 28.16
CA ARG A 584 7.12 18.79 28.89
C ARG A 584 8.35 18.22 28.19
N GLY A 585 8.63 18.64 26.95
CA GLY A 585 9.67 18.03 26.13
C GLY A 585 9.36 16.58 25.76
N THR A 586 8.07 16.23 25.65
CA THR A 586 7.59 14.91 25.20
C THR A 586 6.94 15.04 23.81
N HIS A 587 6.36 13.96 23.28
CA HIS A 587 5.64 13.98 22.01
C HIS A 587 4.22 13.42 22.10
N VAL A 588 3.41 13.82 21.12
CA VAL A 588 2.11 13.25 20.77
C VAL A 588 2.28 12.36 19.56
N VAL A 589 1.65 11.19 19.54
CA VAL A 589 1.56 10.37 18.32
C VAL A 589 0.20 10.60 17.65
N VAL A 590 0.22 11.03 16.40
CA VAL A 590 -0.91 10.88 15.48
C VAL A 590 -0.87 9.44 14.96
N LEU A 591 -1.79 8.62 15.44
CA LEU A 591 -1.93 7.23 14.99
C LEU A 591 -3.03 7.16 13.94
N GLU A 592 -2.65 7.07 12.67
CA GLU A 592 -3.56 6.98 11.55
C GLU A 592 -3.80 5.52 11.14
N LEU A 593 -5.03 5.04 11.30
CA LEU A 593 -5.41 3.63 11.13
C LEU A 593 -6.42 3.47 9.99
N GLY A 594 -6.03 2.77 8.94
CA GLY A 594 -6.94 2.31 7.88
C GLY A 594 -7.58 3.44 7.06
N ALA A 595 -6.99 4.64 7.03
CA ALA A 595 -7.48 5.75 6.23
C ALA A 595 -6.99 5.65 4.78
N GLY A 596 -7.93 5.61 3.83
CA GLY A 596 -7.66 5.61 2.38
C GLY A 596 -7.79 6.99 1.74
N PHE A 597 -7.93 7.02 0.41
CA PHE A 597 -7.96 8.24 -0.40
C PHE A 597 -9.36 8.70 -0.83
N ASN A 598 -10.44 8.11 -0.29
CA ASN A 598 -11.80 8.56 -0.60
C ASN A 598 -12.09 9.96 -0.05
N THR A 599 -11.61 10.26 1.17
CA THR A 599 -11.81 11.56 1.84
C THR A 599 -10.54 12.02 2.58
N PRO A 600 -9.40 12.17 1.89
CA PRO A 600 -8.11 12.42 2.52
C PRO A 600 -8.09 13.72 3.32
N GLY A 601 -8.87 14.74 2.92
CA GLY A 601 -9.00 16.01 3.65
C GLY A 601 -9.65 15.90 5.04
N VAL A 602 -10.24 14.76 5.38
CA VAL A 602 -10.89 14.54 6.69
C VAL A 602 -9.92 13.95 7.70
N VAL A 603 -9.09 13.00 7.27
CA VAL A 603 -8.29 12.16 8.19
C VAL A 603 -6.80 12.21 7.86
N ARG A 604 -6.42 12.11 6.58
CA ARG A 604 -5.01 12.07 6.15
C ARG A 604 -4.34 13.43 6.23
N LEU A 605 -4.85 14.41 5.49
CA LEU A 605 -4.25 15.74 5.38
C LEU A 605 -4.18 16.48 6.74
N PRO A 606 -5.16 16.36 7.65
CA PRO A 606 -5.03 16.98 8.97
C PRO A 606 -3.88 16.44 9.82
N GLY A 607 -3.59 15.13 9.73
CA GLY A 607 -2.46 14.52 10.46
C GLY A 607 -1.12 14.99 9.90
N GLU A 608 -0.99 15.00 8.57
CA GLU A 608 0.20 15.51 7.87
C GLU A 608 0.44 17.00 8.16
N ALA A 609 -0.61 17.82 8.10
CA ALA A 609 -0.53 19.25 8.40
C ALA A 609 -0.12 19.51 9.86
N LEU A 610 -0.57 18.68 10.80
CA LEU A 610 -0.20 18.82 12.21
C LEU A 610 1.30 18.55 12.43
N VAL A 611 1.83 17.47 11.89
CA VAL A 611 3.27 17.19 11.95
C VAL A 611 4.07 18.31 11.29
N ALA A 612 3.67 18.76 10.10
CA ALA A 612 4.33 19.84 9.39
C ALA A 612 4.35 21.15 10.20
N SER A 613 3.29 21.46 10.95
CA SER A 613 3.21 22.66 11.78
C SER A 613 4.17 22.66 12.98
N GLU A 614 4.59 21.48 13.43
CA GLU A 614 5.50 21.26 14.56
C GLU A 614 6.96 21.00 14.14
N ALA A 615 7.21 20.95 12.83
CA ALA A 615 8.53 20.83 12.26
C ALA A 615 9.42 22.00 12.74
N GLY A 616 10.58 21.68 13.34
CA GLY A 616 11.54 22.66 13.85
C GLY A 616 11.22 23.18 15.26
N ARG A 617 10.14 22.71 15.90
CA ARG A 617 9.75 23.06 17.28
C ARG A 617 10.05 21.95 18.28
N GLY A 618 11.04 21.10 18.00
CA GLY A 618 11.44 19.98 18.83
C GLY A 618 10.75 18.64 18.54
N GLY A 619 9.97 18.54 17.45
CA GLY A 619 9.40 17.26 16.99
C GLY A 619 8.34 16.68 17.94
N SER A 620 7.54 17.55 18.57
CA SER A 620 6.52 17.16 19.56
C SER A 620 5.33 16.39 18.96
N VAL A 621 5.28 16.18 17.65
CA VAL A 621 4.24 15.39 16.98
C VAL A 621 4.89 14.38 16.06
N LYS A 622 4.54 13.11 16.23
CA LYS A 622 4.95 11.99 15.37
C LYS A 622 3.73 11.42 14.66
N LEU A 623 3.80 11.08 13.38
CA LEU A 623 2.72 10.40 12.64
C LEU A 623 3.11 8.97 12.32
N VAL A 624 2.26 8.04 12.74
CA VAL A 624 2.35 6.63 12.38
C VAL A 624 1.11 6.27 11.58
N ARG A 625 1.29 6.00 10.29
CA ARG A 625 0.24 5.60 9.36
C ARG A 625 0.27 4.10 9.16
N VAL A 626 -0.82 3.43 9.47
CA VAL A 626 -0.99 1.98 9.34
C VAL A 626 -2.08 1.72 8.32
N ASN A 627 -1.69 1.21 7.15
CA ASN A 627 -2.64 0.88 6.10
C ASN A 627 -2.06 -0.18 5.15
N PRO A 628 -2.76 -1.30 4.89
CA PRO A 628 -2.21 -2.40 4.10
C PRO A 628 -2.00 -2.09 2.61
N ARG A 629 -2.54 -0.97 2.09
CA ARG A 629 -2.50 -0.61 0.66
C ARG A 629 -2.13 0.85 0.38
N ALA A 630 -2.03 1.67 1.43
CA ALA A 630 -1.87 3.12 1.32
C ALA A 630 -1.13 3.71 2.52
N ALA A 631 -0.08 3.01 2.99
CA ALA A 631 0.74 3.40 4.14
C ALA A 631 1.62 4.63 3.87
N ASP A 632 1.82 4.95 2.59
CA ASP A 632 2.58 6.09 2.11
C ASP A 632 2.15 7.39 2.81
N VAL A 633 3.12 8.08 3.41
CA VAL A 633 2.93 9.43 3.96
C VAL A 633 3.37 10.43 2.91
N GLY A 634 2.43 11.23 2.42
CA GLY A 634 2.72 12.31 1.48
C GLY A 634 3.49 13.40 2.22
N PHE A 635 4.62 13.81 1.65
CA PHE A 635 5.56 14.83 2.11
C PHE A 635 6.63 14.40 3.11
N GLU A 636 7.87 14.58 2.66
CA GLU A 636 9.04 14.86 3.49
C GLU A 636 8.80 16.18 4.21
N VAL A 637 8.67 16.12 5.54
CA VAL A 637 8.67 17.28 6.41
C VAL A 637 10.08 17.89 6.33
N GLU A 638 10.22 19.05 5.70
CA GLU A 638 11.51 19.75 5.65
C GLU A 638 11.67 20.69 6.84
N TYR A 639 12.82 20.58 7.50
CA TYR A 639 13.27 21.46 8.57
C TYR A 639 14.16 22.56 7.98
N PRO A 640 13.94 23.85 8.31
CA PRO A 640 15.02 24.82 8.20
C PRO A 640 16.10 24.45 9.22
N ALA A 641 17.36 24.38 8.81
CA ALA A 641 18.48 24.36 9.74
C ALA A 641 18.38 25.61 10.62
N ALA A 642 18.38 25.43 11.95
CA ALA A 642 18.47 26.56 12.87
C ALA A 642 19.77 27.31 12.58
N ALA A 643 19.66 28.59 12.22
CA ALA A 643 20.81 29.45 12.01
C ALA A 643 21.65 29.52 13.31
N GLY A 644 22.81 28.86 13.31
CA GLY A 644 23.82 29.02 14.37
C GLY A 644 24.38 27.74 15.02
N GLY A 645 23.97 26.54 14.63
CA GLY A 645 24.53 25.29 15.19
C GLY A 645 25.63 24.68 14.32
N SER A 646 26.89 24.82 14.72
CA SER A 646 27.98 24.00 14.18
C SER A 646 27.90 22.58 14.75
N GLY A 647 27.34 21.64 13.98
CA GLY A 647 27.44 20.21 14.27
C GLY A 647 26.22 19.40 13.83
N GLY A 648 26.46 18.41 12.96
CA GLY A 648 25.64 17.21 12.86
C GLY A 648 24.65 17.17 11.70
N ASP A 649 25.06 16.43 10.67
CA ASP A 649 24.24 15.75 9.67
C ASP A 649 22.95 15.15 10.25
N ASP A 650 21.79 15.47 9.66
CA ASP A 650 20.63 14.57 9.65
C ASP A 650 19.49 15.13 8.80
N TRP A 651 19.26 14.50 7.64
CA TRP A 651 18.14 14.74 6.74
C TRP A 651 17.14 13.57 6.82
N GLU A 652 16.66 13.25 8.03
CA GLU A 652 15.71 12.16 8.28
C GLU A 652 14.25 12.64 8.17
N ARG A 653 13.35 11.74 7.73
CA ARG A 653 11.91 11.79 8.03
C ARG A 653 11.71 11.57 9.53
N ARG A 654 12.11 12.53 10.37
CA ARG A 654 12.27 12.34 11.82
C ARG A 654 10.97 12.05 12.58
N ASP A 655 9.81 12.33 11.97
CA ASP A 655 8.53 12.39 12.65
C ASP A 655 7.41 11.63 11.93
N VAL A 656 7.67 10.89 10.85
CA VAL A 656 6.62 10.16 10.11
C VAL A 656 7.02 8.72 9.78
N ALA A 657 6.08 7.79 9.90
CA ALA A 657 6.26 6.38 9.54
C ALA A 657 5.01 5.83 8.85
N GLY A 658 5.21 5.11 7.74
CA GLY A 658 4.17 4.35 7.04
C GLY A 658 4.41 2.85 7.24
N LEU A 659 3.38 2.11 7.64
CA LEU A 659 3.42 0.68 7.90
C LEU A 659 2.34 -0.03 7.07
N GLU A 660 2.78 -0.88 6.12
CA GLU A 660 1.89 -1.65 5.24
C GLU A 660 1.29 -2.88 5.94
N MET A 661 0.47 -2.65 6.96
CA MET A 661 -0.16 -3.71 7.76
C MET A 661 -1.58 -3.38 8.19
N GLY A 662 -2.30 -4.39 8.71
CA GLY A 662 -3.60 -4.19 9.35
C GLY A 662 -3.43 -3.44 10.68
N ALA A 663 -4.46 -2.71 11.10
CA ALA A 663 -4.48 -2.01 12.38
C ALA A 663 -4.40 -3.00 13.55
N LEU A 664 -5.12 -4.13 13.49
CA LEU A 664 -5.07 -5.14 14.56
C LEU A 664 -3.69 -5.82 14.64
N GLU A 665 -3.11 -6.12 13.48
CA GLU A 665 -1.76 -6.67 13.37
C GLU A 665 -0.73 -5.71 13.98
N PHE A 666 -0.76 -4.44 13.58
CA PHE A 666 0.10 -3.39 14.13
C PHE A 666 -0.01 -3.29 15.64
N LEU A 667 -1.23 -3.17 16.16
CA LEU A 667 -1.48 -2.99 17.59
C LEU A 667 -0.89 -4.15 18.41
N ARG A 668 -0.98 -5.39 17.92
CA ARG A 668 -0.36 -6.56 18.56
C ARG A 668 1.17 -6.52 18.55
N LEU A 669 1.78 -5.97 17.50
CA LEU A 669 3.25 -5.87 17.39
C LEU A 669 3.84 -4.78 18.30
N VAL A 670 3.05 -3.75 18.62
CA VAL A 670 3.47 -2.65 19.50
C VAL A 670 2.97 -2.80 20.94
N GLU A 671 2.09 -3.75 21.23
CA GLU A 671 1.66 -4.05 22.59
C GLU A 671 2.84 -4.63 23.41
N PRO A 672 3.12 -4.10 24.62
CA PRO A 672 4.17 -4.63 25.50
C PRO A 672 3.77 -5.98 26.11
N GLU A 673 4.77 -6.75 26.57
CA GLU A 673 4.52 -7.99 27.31
C GLU A 673 3.71 -7.68 28.59
N GLY A 674 2.51 -8.27 28.70
CA GLY A 674 1.55 -7.97 29.78
C GLY A 674 0.42 -7.00 29.39
N GLY A 675 0.47 -6.40 28.20
CA GLY A 675 -0.56 -5.51 27.66
C GLY A 675 -0.53 -4.08 28.22
N TRP A 676 -1.34 -3.20 27.65
CA TRP A 676 -1.56 -1.85 28.21
C TRP A 676 -2.53 -1.92 29.39
N ALA A 677 -2.11 -1.40 30.54
CA ALA A 677 -2.84 -1.42 31.80
C ALA A 677 -4.12 -0.55 31.81
#